data_AF-A0A1X6N185-F1
#
_entry.id   AF-A0A1X6N185-F1
#
_cell.length_a   1.000
_cell.length_b   1.000
_cell.length_c   1.000
_cell.angle_alpha   90.00
_cell.angle_beta   90.00
_cell.angle_gamma   90.00
#
_symmetry.space_group_name_H-M   'P 1'
#
loop_
_entity.id
_entity.type
_entity.pdbx_description
1 polymer ?
#
loop_
_entity_poly.entity_id
_entity_poly.type
_entity_poly.pdbx_seq_one_letter_code
_entity_poly.pdbx_strand_id
1 'polypeptide(L)'
;MAIGLVRAQELKGAILAAQCAKDLEGVRRLFECARDELVWSPALSDRIGDLRQIISSVPPSTFPEDEYMEDLAAEINQKFEEDLWVTPENMIERWYTEPPLPSVETVHLTFRDATADHKAFGALEIWADEEVESIIDGAVLDTLLRFRIRANKKYRHPYRPSLDFDILLPKAEGAESELINIDNLDEYLVQTILARLGDTKVIKYVRNDDQNGEAQFYVENTDPWARTLPDWLSPAPPTWCRYTPPVSYTRAASRTAADGIQYKEVPLLYFGGTGRDILPSITMPPLVVSHVYLPVQHREGDYCHALGDEVDHVVSADRLVPPLTDAQARSLLGRAIQFSTAPLPEPRDDNRPQKKRKKTRPLYTTLQTVVVWGYDPATSLLSCTSPFGLRNTDFVLDLRVADREVIAADKQEDPYGVTRKFAHWLGVVSSPQDRKLREERAMGTAAISVQAQDENPEEVADIPEENDGTLIPIEGLVMRLNIDDTTRIFEVLVKDRMLLGDATLATVHGGLDFDVTVDGLKPGIWHSLVDDDGEVELLWARPGHVDYEDPEPLEDDQMSTPFSMEDDSRWAELGVYGVDSGISGAIMQSVFVEDGVLTSDEGGTRDVMDVLTKQAFEELGSEFIAVPGGIVWSGQDGTYVVRGHKDDDGLLVAITIRVEEGRVPPLNLRMPKNL
;
A
#
# COMPACT_ATOMS: atom_id res chain seq x y z
N MET A 1 7.98 -17.54 -33.03
CA MET A 1 8.97 -17.36 -31.95
C MET A 1 10.32 -18.03 -32.24
N ALA A 2 10.38 -19.30 -32.64
CA ALA A 2 11.66 -19.98 -32.96
C ALA A 2 12.52 -19.23 -34.00
N ILE A 3 11.89 -18.68 -35.05
CA ILE A 3 12.57 -17.83 -36.05
C ILE A 3 13.17 -16.56 -35.42
N GLY A 4 12.49 -15.97 -34.44
CA GLY A 4 12.94 -14.75 -33.76
C GLY A 4 14.13 -15.00 -32.83
N LEU A 5 14.15 -16.11 -32.10
CA LEU A 5 15.26 -16.48 -31.22
C LEU A 5 16.53 -16.78 -32.03
N VAL A 6 16.42 -17.62 -33.07
CA VAL A 6 17.54 -17.92 -33.97
C VAL A 6 18.07 -16.63 -34.61
N ARG A 7 17.18 -15.78 -35.13
CA ARG A 7 17.58 -14.51 -35.74
C ARG A 7 18.26 -13.58 -34.75
N ALA A 8 17.76 -13.49 -33.53
CA ALA A 8 18.34 -12.64 -32.51
C ALA A 8 19.70 -13.17 -32.00
N GLN A 9 19.90 -14.50 -31.95
CA GLN A 9 21.21 -15.10 -31.69
C GLN A 9 22.20 -14.85 -32.84
N GLU A 10 21.75 -14.95 -34.10
CA GLU A 10 22.55 -14.58 -35.27
C GLU A 10 22.98 -13.10 -35.21
N LEU A 11 22.02 -12.20 -34.92
CA LEU A 11 22.28 -10.77 -34.79
C LEU A 11 23.23 -10.49 -33.62
N LYS A 12 23.07 -11.14 -32.47
CA LYS A 12 24.00 -11.06 -31.33
C LYS A 12 25.43 -11.41 -31.77
N GLY A 13 25.61 -12.56 -32.42
CA GLY A 13 26.92 -13.00 -32.90
C GLY A 13 27.52 -12.04 -33.92
N ALA A 14 26.70 -11.56 -34.87
CA ALA A 14 27.13 -10.62 -35.90
C ALA A 14 27.51 -9.24 -35.35
N ILE A 15 26.75 -8.72 -34.39
CA ILE A 15 27.01 -7.43 -33.72
C ILE A 15 28.34 -7.51 -32.97
N LEU A 16 28.56 -8.55 -32.17
CA LEU A 16 29.81 -8.76 -31.44
C LEU A 16 31.01 -8.84 -32.40
N ALA A 17 30.86 -9.57 -33.51
CA ALA A 17 31.91 -9.67 -34.52
C ALA A 17 32.22 -8.30 -35.17
N ALA A 18 31.19 -7.52 -35.52
CA ALA A 18 31.34 -6.19 -36.10
C ALA A 18 31.96 -5.18 -35.12
N GLN A 19 31.56 -5.21 -33.84
CA GLN A 19 32.17 -4.43 -32.77
C GLN A 19 33.66 -4.75 -32.60
N CYS A 20 34.02 -6.05 -32.58
CA CYS A 20 35.42 -6.48 -32.50
C CYS A 20 36.24 -6.00 -33.71
N ALA A 21 35.62 -5.97 -34.90
CA ALA A 21 36.24 -5.47 -36.12
C ALA A 21 36.30 -3.94 -36.22
N LYS A 22 35.64 -3.20 -35.31
CA LYS A 22 35.44 -1.74 -35.35
C LYS A 22 34.77 -1.27 -36.65
N ASP A 23 33.85 -2.09 -37.18
CA ASP A 23 33.09 -1.79 -38.40
C ASP A 23 31.81 -1.02 -38.03
N LEU A 24 31.90 0.31 -38.00
CA LEU A 24 30.79 1.20 -37.63
C LEU A 24 29.56 0.98 -38.51
N GLU A 25 29.75 0.91 -39.84
CA GLU A 25 28.66 0.75 -40.80
C GLU A 25 28.01 -0.64 -40.67
N GLY A 26 28.83 -1.66 -40.40
CA GLY A 26 28.36 -3.00 -40.07
C GLY A 26 27.50 -3.02 -38.81
N VAL A 27 27.93 -2.35 -37.73
CA VAL A 27 27.17 -2.26 -36.48
C VAL A 27 25.86 -1.50 -36.69
N ARG A 28 25.88 -0.35 -37.36
CA ARG A 28 24.69 0.45 -37.71
C ARG A 28 23.63 -0.38 -38.41
N ARG A 29 24.01 -1.03 -39.52
CA ARG A 29 23.10 -1.88 -40.29
C ARG A 29 22.53 -3.03 -39.44
N LEU A 30 23.34 -3.63 -38.57
CA LEU A 30 22.88 -4.71 -37.69
C LEU A 30 21.93 -4.21 -36.60
N PHE A 31 22.08 -2.98 -36.12
CA PHE A 31 21.15 -2.35 -35.19
C PHE A 31 19.82 -2.01 -35.88
N GLU A 32 19.86 -1.52 -37.11
CA GLU A 32 18.66 -1.33 -37.94
C GLU A 32 17.94 -2.67 -38.16
N CYS A 33 18.67 -3.74 -38.49
CA CYS A 33 18.11 -5.09 -38.55
C CYS A 33 17.50 -5.52 -37.20
N ALA A 34 18.15 -5.24 -36.08
CA ALA A 34 17.62 -5.58 -34.76
C ALA A 34 16.34 -4.77 -34.44
N ARG A 35 16.28 -3.49 -34.83
CA ARG A 35 15.10 -2.64 -34.65
C ARG A 35 13.92 -3.10 -35.51
N ASP A 36 14.19 -3.52 -36.74
CA ASP A 36 13.16 -3.73 -37.77
C ASP A 36 12.72 -5.19 -37.90
N GLU A 37 13.63 -6.15 -37.64
CA GLU A 37 13.37 -7.59 -37.84
C GLU A 37 13.03 -8.34 -36.54
N LEU A 38 13.43 -7.82 -35.38
CA LEU A 38 13.14 -8.47 -34.11
C LEU A 38 11.78 -8.03 -33.56
N VAL A 39 10.94 -9.02 -33.29
CA VAL A 39 9.75 -8.86 -32.47
C VAL A 39 10.17 -9.15 -31.04
N TRP A 40 10.45 -8.08 -30.30
CA TRP A 40 10.83 -8.15 -28.90
C TRP A 40 9.66 -8.69 -28.06
N SER A 41 9.99 -9.51 -27.05
CA SER A 41 9.01 -10.11 -26.13
C SER A 41 9.75 -10.48 -24.84
N PRO A 42 9.09 -10.50 -23.67
CA PRO A 42 9.74 -10.89 -22.41
C PRO A 42 10.50 -12.22 -22.53
N ALA A 43 9.91 -13.25 -23.16
CA ALA A 43 10.56 -14.54 -23.36
C ALA A 43 11.80 -14.46 -24.29
N LEU A 44 11.79 -13.59 -25.31
CA LEU A 44 12.97 -13.34 -26.14
C LEU A 44 14.03 -12.56 -25.36
N SER A 45 13.60 -11.56 -24.60
CA SER A 45 14.46 -10.72 -23.77
C SER A 45 15.16 -11.52 -22.68
N ASP A 46 14.47 -12.43 -22.01
CA ASP A 46 15.03 -13.30 -20.97
C ASP A 46 16.07 -14.27 -21.56
N ARG A 47 15.78 -14.82 -22.74
CA ARG A 47 16.68 -15.77 -23.43
C ARG A 47 17.89 -15.12 -24.07
N ILE A 48 17.85 -13.81 -24.30
CA ILE A 48 18.91 -13.07 -24.98
C ILE A 48 19.24 -11.79 -24.21
N GLY A 49 19.18 -11.85 -22.87
CA GLY A 49 19.38 -10.69 -22.00
C GLY A 49 20.67 -9.91 -22.31
N ASP A 50 21.70 -10.62 -22.71
CA ASP A 50 22.97 -10.02 -23.14
C ASP A 50 22.84 -9.19 -24.42
N LEU A 51 21.91 -9.45 -25.35
CA LEU A 51 21.77 -8.67 -26.59
C LEU A 51 21.33 -7.25 -26.27
N ARG A 52 20.39 -7.06 -25.34
CA ARG A 52 20.07 -5.73 -24.81
C ARG A 52 21.32 -5.10 -24.24
N GLN A 53 22.02 -5.81 -23.34
CA GLN A 53 23.23 -5.28 -22.72
C GLN A 53 24.27 -4.91 -23.77
N ILE A 54 24.48 -5.70 -24.83
CA ILE A 54 25.41 -5.44 -25.94
C ILE A 54 24.98 -4.20 -26.74
N ILE A 55 23.68 -3.98 -26.93
CA ILE A 55 23.13 -2.81 -27.62
C ILE A 55 23.26 -1.55 -26.74
N SER A 56 22.90 -1.64 -25.46
CA SER A 56 23.02 -0.53 -24.51
C SER A 56 24.46 -0.23 -24.10
N SER A 57 25.38 -1.20 -24.23
CA SER A 57 26.79 -1.08 -23.83
C SER A 57 27.74 -0.84 -24.99
N VAL A 58 27.25 -0.51 -26.21
CA VAL A 58 28.13 -0.01 -27.28
C VAL A 58 28.97 1.11 -26.68
N PRO A 59 30.27 0.89 -26.44
CA PRO A 59 31.00 1.80 -25.57
C PRO A 59 31.09 3.15 -26.28
N PRO A 60 30.85 4.27 -25.60
CA PRO A 60 31.19 5.60 -26.11
C PRO A 60 32.65 5.68 -26.57
N SER A 61 33.51 4.80 -26.04
CA SER A 61 34.91 4.67 -26.45
C SER A 61 35.15 3.94 -27.78
N THR A 62 34.17 3.23 -28.33
CA THR A 62 34.32 2.47 -29.60
C THR A 62 33.97 3.33 -30.81
N PHE A 63 32.96 4.19 -30.67
CA PHE A 63 32.51 5.14 -31.69
C PHE A 63 32.10 6.47 -31.02
N PRO A 64 33.05 7.24 -30.48
CA PRO A 64 32.73 8.53 -29.88
C PRO A 64 32.12 9.46 -30.94
N GLU A 65 31.04 10.16 -30.57
CA GLU A 65 30.39 11.25 -31.34
C GLU A 65 29.42 10.84 -32.46
N ASP A 66 28.84 9.63 -32.43
CA ASP A 66 27.80 9.21 -33.40
C ASP A 66 26.38 9.29 -32.80
N GLU A 67 25.80 10.48 -32.85
CA GLU A 67 24.44 10.79 -32.36
C GLU A 67 23.38 9.83 -32.94
N TYR A 68 23.53 9.40 -34.20
CA TYR A 68 22.61 8.45 -34.84
C TYR A 68 22.65 7.06 -34.19
N MET A 69 23.83 6.60 -33.77
CA MET A 69 23.97 5.32 -33.07
C MET A 69 23.40 5.37 -31.65
N GLU A 70 23.55 6.49 -30.96
CA GLU A 70 22.93 6.72 -29.65
C GLU A 70 21.41 6.74 -29.76
N ASP A 71 20.86 7.47 -30.73
CA ASP A 71 19.42 7.49 -31.03
C ASP A 71 18.89 6.09 -31.37
N LEU A 72 19.58 5.35 -32.24
CA LEU A 72 19.16 4.01 -32.64
C LEU A 72 19.20 3.01 -31.47
N ALA A 73 20.21 3.11 -30.60
CA ALA A 73 20.27 2.31 -29.38
C ALA A 73 19.15 2.71 -28.40
N ALA A 74 18.85 4.01 -28.27
CA ALA A 74 17.74 4.51 -27.46
C ALA A 74 16.39 4.04 -28.00
N GLU A 75 16.15 4.05 -29.31
CA GLU A 75 14.94 3.51 -29.95
C GLU A 75 14.77 2.01 -29.66
N ILE A 76 15.84 1.22 -29.77
CA ILE A 76 15.79 -0.22 -29.46
C ILE A 76 15.54 -0.44 -27.96
N ASN A 77 16.17 0.34 -27.09
CA ASN A 77 15.93 0.29 -25.65
C ASN A 77 14.50 0.73 -25.30
N GLN A 78 13.95 1.74 -25.98
CA GLN A 78 12.57 2.17 -25.81
C GLN A 78 11.61 1.06 -26.22
N LYS A 79 11.83 0.39 -27.37
CA LYS A 79 11.03 -0.80 -27.74
C LYS A 79 11.12 -1.90 -26.68
N PHE A 80 12.32 -2.10 -26.11
CA PHE A 80 12.50 -3.05 -25.01
C PHE A 80 11.72 -2.63 -23.76
N GLU A 81 11.73 -1.36 -23.39
CA GLU A 81 10.98 -0.83 -22.24
C GLU A 81 9.47 -0.89 -22.48
N GLU A 82 8.99 -0.47 -23.65
CA GLU A 82 7.59 -0.65 -24.10
C GLU A 82 7.17 -2.13 -24.07
N ASP A 83 8.11 -3.06 -24.23
CA ASP A 83 7.89 -4.50 -24.10
C ASP A 83 7.99 -5.06 -22.68
N LEU A 84 8.73 -4.42 -21.79
CA LEU A 84 8.69 -4.70 -20.35
C LEU A 84 7.35 -4.24 -19.74
N TRP A 85 6.84 -3.10 -20.18
CA TRP A 85 5.54 -2.59 -19.74
C TRP A 85 4.42 -3.38 -20.42
N VAL A 86 3.93 -4.42 -19.73
CA VAL A 86 2.69 -5.11 -20.12
C VAL A 86 1.52 -4.19 -19.80
N THR A 87 0.80 -3.74 -20.83
CA THR A 87 -0.46 -3.00 -20.68
C THR A 87 -1.62 -4.00 -20.68
N PRO A 88 -2.81 -3.66 -20.15
CA PRO A 88 -3.94 -4.59 -20.17
C PRO A 88 -4.34 -4.98 -21.60
N GLU A 89 -4.14 -4.07 -22.57
CA GLU A 89 -4.48 -4.30 -23.98
C GLU A 89 -3.52 -5.28 -24.67
N ASN A 90 -2.23 -5.26 -24.33
CA ASN A 90 -1.22 -6.11 -24.98
C ASN A 90 -0.94 -7.43 -24.25
N MET A 91 -1.38 -7.57 -22.99
CA MET A 91 -1.19 -8.78 -22.18
C MET A 91 -1.73 -10.05 -22.83
N ILE A 92 -2.94 -9.96 -23.40
CA ILE A 92 -3.59 -11.10 -24.08
C ILE A 92 -2.75 -11.55 -25.26
N GLU A 93 -2.32 -10.58 -26.07
CA GLU A 93 -1.50 -10.83 -27.24
C GLU A 93 -0.17 -11.49 -26.84
N ARG A 94 0.48 -10.97 -25.80
CA ARG A 94 1.80 -11.41 -25.32
C ARG A 94 1.81 -12.79 -24.66
N TRP A 95 0.84 -13.10 -23.79
CA TRP A 95 0.90 -14.32 -22.95
C TRP A 95 -0.09 -15.42 -23.32
N TYR A 96 -1.15 -15.10 -24.06
CA TYR A 96 -2.30 -15.99 -24.22
C TYR A 96 -2.70 -16.27 -25.68
N THR A 97 -1.85 -15.89 -26.64
CA THR A 97 -2.04 -16.13 -28.09
C THR A 97 -1.38 -17.42 -28.52
N GLU A 98 -2.20 -18.41 -28.90
CA GLU A 98 -1.68 -19.69 -29.41
C GLU A 98 -0.97 -19.50 -30.76
N PRO A 99 0.18 -20.15 -30.99
CA PRO A 99 0.80 -20.15 -32.31
C PRO A 99 -0.13 -20.80 -33.33
N PRO A 100 -0.28 -20.24 -34.56
CA PRO A 100 -1.27 -20.68 -35.54
C PRO A 100 -1.05 -22.14 -35.97
N LEU A 101 -2.14 -22.89 -36.18
CA LEU A 101 -2.08 -24.26 -36.70
C LEU A 101 -2.28 -24.25 -38.21
N PRO A 102 -1.26 -24.61 -39.00
CA PRO A 102 -1.43 -24.75 -40.44
C PRO A 102 -2.38 -25.92 -40.75
N SER A 103 -3.09 -25.81 -41.88
CA SER A 103 -4.05 -26.81 -42.37
C SER A 103 -3.37 -28.06 -42.95
N VAL A 104 -2.50 -28.69 -42.16
CA VAL A 104 -1.80 -29.95 -42.48
C VAL A 104 -2.25 -31.07 -41.56
N GLU A 105 -1.79 -32.29 -41.80
CA GLU A 105 -2.09 -33.43 -40.93
C GLU A 105 -1.51 -33.21 -39.52
N THR A 106 -2.33 -33.41 -38.50
CA THR A 106 -2.00 -33.13 -37.10
C THR A 106 -1.96 -34.41 -36.27
N VAL A 107 -1.11 -34.40 -35.25
CA VAL A 107 -1.06 -35.41 -34.20
C VAL A 107 -1.50 -34.79 -32.89
N HIS A 108 -2.29 -35.52 -32.10
CA HIS A 108 -2.65 -35.10 -30.76
C HIS A 108 -1.65 -35.65 -29.74
N LEU A 109 -1.14 -34.77 -28.88
CA LEU A 109 -0.28 -35.11 -27.76
C LEU A 109 -1.03 -34.81 -26.46
N THR A 110 -0.93 -35.72 -25.50
CA THR A 110 -1.53 -35.54 -24.16
C THR A 110 -0.46 -35.12 -23.18
N PHE A 111 -0.64 -33.98 -22.54
CA PHE A 111 0.23 -33.47 -21.49
C PHE A 111 -0.30 -33.88 -20.12
N ARG A 112 0.53 -34.59 -19.35
CA ARG A 112 0.19 -35.09 -18.01
C ARG A 112 1.08 -34.48 -16.95
N ASP A 113 0.46 -33.93 -15.92
CA ASP A 113 1.16 -33.34 -14.78
C ASP A 113 1.91 -34.43 -13.99
N ALA A 114 3.22 -34.24 -13.83
CA ALA A 114 4.09 -35.07 -13.00
C ALA A 114 4.78 -34.24 -11.90
N THR A 115 4.30 -33.02 -11.62
CA THR A 115 4.93 -32.09 -10.69
C THR A 115 5.05 -32.66 -9.28
N ALA A 116 4.02 -33.38 -8.81
CA ALA A 116 4.00 -34.01 -7.50
C ALA A 116 5.10 -35.08 -7.31
N ASP A 117 5.62 -35.67 -8.40
CA ASP A 117 6.71 -36.63 -8.33
C ASP A 117 8.08 -35.95 -8.14
N HIS A 118 8.17 -34.64 -8.41
CA HIS A 118 9.44 -33.90 -8.48
C HIS A 118 9.54 -32.74 -7.49
N LYS A 119 8.42 -32.20 -7.02
CA LYS A 119 8.36 -31.07 -6.10
C LYS A 119 7.44 -31.42 -4.93
N ALA A 120 7.75 -30.91 -3.74
CA ALA A 120 6.93 -31.09 -2.54
C ALA A 120 5.66 -30.22 -2.63
N PHE A 121 4.77 -30.54 -3.56
CA PHE A 121 3.42 -30.00 -3.62
C PHE A 121 2.50 -30.94 -2.85
N GLY A 122 1.56 -30.38 -2.08
CA GLY A 122 0.54 -31.22 -1.46
C GLY A 122 -0.33 -31.90 -2.52
N ALA A 123 -0.84 -33.09 -2.21
CA ALA A 123 -1.54 -33.98 -3.14
C ALA A 123 -2.86 -33.42 -3.75
N LEU A 124 -3.21 -32.17 -3.50
CA LEU A 124 -4.46 -31.52 -3.90
C LEU A 124 -4.37 -30.74 -5.22
N GLU A 125 -3.20 -30.68 -5.87
CA GLU A 125 -2.95 -29.77 -6.99
C GLU A 125 -2.40 -30.46 -8.25
N ILE A 126 -2.82 -31.69 -8.56
CA ILE A 126 -2.50 -32.34 -9.84
C ILE A 126 -3.45 -31.80 -10.92
N TRP A 127 -2.90 -31.20 -11.97
CA TRP A 127 -3.71 -30.70 -13.08
C TRP A 127 -4.21 -31.82 -13.98
N ALA A 128 -5.43 -31.67 -14.51
CA ALA A 128 -5.99 -32.65 -15.42
C ALA A 128 -5.17 -32.73 -16.73
N ASP A 129 -5.19 -33.92 -17.36
CA ASP A 129 -4.56 -34.13 -18.66
C ASP A 129 -5.09 -33.13 -19.70
N GLU A 130 -4.19 -32.52 -20.47
CA GLU A 130 -4.51 -31.56 -21.53
C GLU A 130 -4.11 -32.13 -22.89
N GLU A 131 -5.03 -32.17 -23.84
CA GLU A 131 -4.75 -32.63 -25.20
C GLU A 131 -4.53 -31.45 -26.14
N VAL A 132 -3.45 -31.51 -26.92
CA VAL A 132 -3.02 -30.42 -27.80
C VAL A 132 -2.65 -30.95 -29.18
N GLU A 133 -3.11 -30.24 -30.21
CA GLU A 133 -2.78 -30.52 -31.60
C GLU A 133 -1.38 -30.04 -31.97
N SER A 134 -0.66 -30.88 -32.70
CA SER A 134 0.72 -30.70 -33.10
C SER A 134 0.96 -31.14 -34.54
N ILE A 135 2.09 -30.72 -35.12
CA ILE A 135 2.55 -31.14 -36.45
C ILE A 135 3.73 -32.07 -36.24
N ILE A 136 3.73 -33.25 -36.87
CA ILE A 136 4.79 -34.27 -36.68
C ILE A 136 6.19 -33.71 -36.99
N ASP A 137 6.33 -32.96 -38.08
CA ASP A 137 7.60 -32.35 -38.49
C ASP A 137 7.81 -30.94 -37.91
N GLY A 138 6.92 -30.49 -37.02
CA GLY A 138 6.99 -29.17 -36.39
C GLY A 138 7.93 -29.14 -35.18
N ALA A 139 8.28 -27.93 -34.75
CA ALA A 139 9.01 -27.70 -33.52
C ALA A 139 8.14 -28.08 -32.30
N VAL A 140 8.75 -28.74 -31.31
CA VAL A 140 8.08 -29.09 -30.06
C VAL A 140 7.65 -27.83 -29.31
N LEU A 141 8.48 -26.80 -29.35
CA LEU A 141 8.21 -25.53 -28.67
C LEU A 141 6.83 -24.97 -29.05
N ASP A 142 6.43 -24.98 -30.32
CA ASP A 142 5.11 -24.47 -30.73
C ASP A 142 3.95 -25.28 -30.12
N THR A 143 4.14 -26.59 -29.98
CA THR A 143 3.16 -27.48 -29.34
C THR A 143 3.10 -27.22 -27.83
N LEU A 144 4.26 -27.07 -27.20
CA LEU A 144 4.33 -26.76 -25.78
C LEU A 144 3.76 -25.37 -25.48
N LEU A 145 3.98 -24.37 -26.33
CA LEU A 145 3.42 -23.03 -26.17
C LEU A 145 1.90 -23.05 -26.19
N ARG A 146 1.27 -23.87 -27.06
CA ARG A 146 -0.19 -24.07 -27.03
C ARG A 146 -0.65 -24.73 -25.74
N PHE A 147 0.02 -25.81 -25.35
CA PHE A 147 -0.24 -26.47 -24.07
C PHE A 147 -0.16 -25.46 -22.91
N ARG A 148 0.94 -24.70 -22.85
CA ARG A 148 1.17 -23.64 -21.86
C ARG A 148 0.01 -22.67 -21.82
N ILE A 149 -0.44 -22.16 -22.98
CA ILE A 149 -1.53 -21.19 -23.04
C ILE A 149 -2.85 -21.80 -22.56
N ARG A 150 -3.19 -23.01 -23.01
CA ARG A 150 -4.44 -23.68 -22.59
C ARG A 150 -4.45 -24.00 -21.11
N ALA A 151 -3.34 -24.54 -20.60
CA ALA A 151 -3.17 -24.83 -19.18
C ALA A 151 -3.26 -23.54 -18.35
N ASN A 152 -2.56 -22.47 -18.74
CA ASN A 152 -2.60 -21.20 -18.02
C ASN A 152 -3.99 -20.54 -18.08
N LYS A 153 -4.73 -20.60 -19.19
CA LYS A 153 -6.13 -20.12 -19.24
C LYS A 153 -7.04 -20.84 -18.24
N LYS A 154 -6.73 -22.09 -17.89
CA LYS A 154 -7.52 -22.91 -16.95
C LYS A 154 -7.07 -22.75 -15.50
N TYR A 155 -5.77 -22.63 -15.26
CA TYR A 155 -5.16 -22.79 -13.94
C TYR A 155 -4.30 -21.60 -13.50
N ARG A 156 -4.29 -20.50 -14.25
CA ARG A 156 -3.53 -19.29 -13.91
C ARG A 156 -4.37 -18.03 -14.12
N HIS A 157 -4.12 -17.03 -13.28
CA HIS A 157 -4.79 -15.74 -13.40
C HIS A 157 -4.23 -14.96 -14.59
N PRO A 158 -5.06 -14.31 -15.44
CA PRO A 158 -4.57 -13.62 -16.63
C PRO A 158 -3.53 -12.55 -16.34
N TYR A 159 -3.67 -11.80 -15.24
CA TYR A 159 -2.69 -10.79 -14.84
C TYR A 159 -1.39 -11.34 -14.24
N ARG A 160 -1.23 -12.66 -14.15
CA ARG A 160 0.05 -13.26 -13.80
C ARG A 160 0.74 -13.77 -15.07
N PRO A 161 2.08 -13.72 -15.12
CA PRO A 161 2.82 -14.38 -16.17
C PRO A 161 2.42 -15.85 -16.28
N SER A 162 2.32 -16.34 -17.51
CA SER A 162 2.02 -17.73 -17.77
C SER A 162 3.18 -18.60 -17.28
N LEU A 163 2.86 -19.68 -16.56
CA LEU A 163 3.83 -20.65 -16.09
C LEU A 163 4.56 -21.30 -17.25
N ASP A 164 5.85 -21.57 -17.04
CA ASP A 164 6.63 -22.43 -17.91
C ASP A 164 6.62 -23.87 -17.38
N PHE A 165 6.85 -24.80 -18.30
CA PHE A 165 6.77 -26.24 -18.05
C PHE A 165 8.00 -26.91 -18.62
N ASP A 166 8.68 -27.66 -17.77
CA ASP A 166 9.74 -28.56 -18.20
C ASP A 166 9.10 -29.91 -18.58
N ILE A 167 9.63 -30.59 -19.59
CA ILE A 167 9.10 -31.89 -20.03
C ILE A 167 10.00 -33.03 -19.58
N LEU A 168 9.38 -34.17 -19.25
CA LEU A 168 10.08 -35.39 -18.90
C LEU A 168 10.08 -36.34 -20.10
N LEU A 169 11.26 -36.62 -20.65
CA LEU A 169 11.43 -37.56 -21.75
C LEU A 169 12.28 -38.76 -21.35
N PRO A 170 12.01 -39.97 -21.87
CA PRO A 170 12.90 -41.12 -21.69
C PRO A 170 14.28 -40.85 -22.32
N LYS A 171 15.38 -41.13 -21.60
CA LYS A 171 16.74 -41.08 -22.18
C LYS A 171 16.86 -42.02 -23.38
N ALA A 172 17.63 -41.62 -24.39
CA ALA A 172 17.84 -42.45 -25.59
C ALA A 172 18.44 -43.84 -25.29
N GLU A 173 19.17 -43.98 -24.18
CA GLU A 173 19.93 -45.18 -23.81
C GLU A 173 19.36 -45.97 -22.61
N GLY A 174 18.16 -45.67 -22.09
CA GLY A 174 17.65 -46.40 -20.92
C GLY A 174 16.25 -46.02 -20.42
N ALA A 175 15.85 -46.64 -19.31
CA ALA A 175 14.52 -46.47 -18.69
C ALA A 175 14.38 -45.19 -17.84
N GLU A 176 15.48 -44.50 -17.56
CA GLU A 176 15.45 -43.25 -16.79
C GLU A 176 14.92 -42.09 -17.64
N SER A 177 14.05 -41.28 -17.06
CA SER A 177 13.61 -40.02 -17.67
C SER A 177 14.62 -38.90 -17.40
N GLU A 178 14.80 -38.01 -18.36
CA GLU A 178 15.49 -36.73 -18.20
C GLU A 178 14.48 -35.58 -18.21
N LEU A 179 14.75 -34.56 -17.40
CA LEU A 179 13.99 -33.32 -17.38
C LEU A 179 14.61 -32.36 -18.39
N ILE A 180 13.85 -31.98 -19.41
CA ILE A 180 14.28 -31.04 -20.44
C ILE A 180 13.60 -29.70 -20.16
N ASN A 181 14.44 -28.71 -19.89
CA ASN A 181 13.98 -27.35 -19.66
C ASN A 181 13.39 -26.72 -20.93
N ILE A 182 12.36 -25.89 -20.77
CA ILE A 182 11.68 -25.19 -21.88
C ILE A 182 12.62 -24.42 -22.81
N ASP A 183 13.75 -23.94 -22.31
CA ASP A 183 14.75 -23.18 -23.05
C ASP A 183 15.53 -24.02 -24.07
N ASN A 184 15.47 -25.34 -23.95
CA ASN A 184 16.15 -26.28 -24.85
C ASN A 184 15.18 -26.99 -25.81
N LEU A 185 13.89 -26.65 -25.83
CA LEU A 185 12.87 -27.39 -26.59
C LEU A 185 12.73 -26.97 -28.05
N ASP A 186 13.37 -25.88 -28.45
CA ASP A 186 13.51 -25.47 -29.85
C ASP A 186 14.44 -26.41 -30.64
N GLU A 187 15.34 -27.14 -29.97
CA GLU A 187 16.21 -28.13 -30.59
C GLU A 187 15.46 -29.42 -31.02
N TYR A 188 14.21 -29.60 -30.57
CA TYR A 188 13.46 -30.84 -30.76
C TYR A 188 12.31 -30.68 -31.76
N LEU A 189 12.19 -31.66 -32.66
CA LEU A 189 10.99 -31.87 -33.47
C LEU A 189 10.02 -32.82 -32.78
N VAL A 190 8.74 -32.69 -33.08
CA VAL A 190 7.68 -33.53 -32.50
C VAL A 190 7.91 -35.00 -32.83
N GLN A 191 8.33 -35.31 -34.05
CA GLN A 191 8.75 -36.66 -34.44
C GLN A 191 9.87 -37.23 -33.55
N THR A 192 10.83 -36.41 -33.13
CA THR A 192 11.94 -36.82 -32.27
C THR A 192 11.42 -37.18 -30.88
N ILE A 193 10.49 -36.39 -30.35
CA ILE A 193 9.83 -36.69 -29.06
C ILE A 193 9.01 -37.96 -29.16
N LEU A 194 8.19 -38.12 -30.19
CA LEU A 194 7.39 -39.33 -30.39
C LEU A 194 8.26 -40.59 -30.49
N ALA A 195 9.40 -40.52 -31.19
CA ALA A 195 10.35 -41.63 -31.26
C ALA A 195 10.92 -42.01 -29.87
N ARG A 196 11.15 -41.03 -28.99
CA ARG A 196 11.61 -41.27 -27.60
C ARG A 196 10.51 -41.81 -26.69
N LEU A 197 9.26 -41.41 -26.92
CA LEU A 197 8.11 -41.91 -26.17
C LEU A 197 7.70 -43.33 -26.62
N GLY A 198 8.01 -43.73 -27.85
CA GLY A 198 7.60 -45.02 -28.41
C GLY A 198 6.11 -45.01 -28.78
N ASP A 199 5.35 -46.00 -28.32
CA ASP A 199 3.93 -46.15 -28.69
C ASP A 199 2.99 -45.18 -27.93
N THR A 200 3.48 -44.47 -26.90
CA THR A 200 2.68 -43.51 -26.15
C THR A 200 2.76 -42.11 -26.74
N LYS A 201 1.63 -41.39 -26.72
CA LYS A 201 1.54 -39.96 -27.09
C LYS A 201 1.44 -39.05 -25.87
N VAL A 202 1.79 -39.58 -24.69
CA VAL A 202 1.70 -38.86 -23.42
C VAL A 202 3.05 -38.23 -23.09
N ILE A 203 3.10 -36.91 -23.04
CA ILE A 203 4.24 -36.12 -22.55
C ILE A 203 3.97 -35.80 -21.08
N LYS A 204 4.90 -36.20 -20.20
CA LYS A 204 4.86 -35.77 -18.79
C LYS A 204 5.55 -34.42 -18.64
N TYR A 205 5.04 -33.57 -17.77
CA TYR A 205 5.63 -32.26 -17.50
C TYR A 205 5.76 -31.96 -16.00
N VAL A 206 6.66 -31.05 -15.66
CA VAL A 206 6.86 -30.49 -14.32
C VAL A 206 6.67 -28.99 -14.40
N ARG A 207 5.81 -28.43 -13.54
CA ARG A 207 5.55 -26.99 -13.48
C ARG A 207 6.74 -26.23 -12.91
N ASN A 208 7.11 -25.13 -13.55
CA ASN A 208 8.18 -24.27 -13.09
C ASN A 208 7.65 -23.11 -12.23
N ASP A 209 7.04 -23.50 -11.13
CA ASP A 209 6.34 -22.61 -10.19
C ASP A 209 7.25 -21.60 -9.46
N ASP A 210 8.56 -21.87 -9.38
CA ASP A 210 9.51 -21.11 -8.56
C ASP A 210 10.30 -20.05 -9.36
N GLN A 211 10.43 -20.24 -10.68
CA GLN A 211 11.20 -19.32 -11.55
C GLN A 211 10.42 -18.06 -11.95
N ASN A 212 9.13 -17.98 -11.64
CA ASN A 212 8.27 -16.84 -11.99
C ASN A 212 8.22 -15.74 -10.91
N GLY A 213 9.13 -15.78 -9.93
CA GLY A 213 9.14 -14.85 -8.80
C GLY A 213 9.57 -13.41 -9.11
N GLU A 214 10.14 -13.14 -10.29
CA GLU A 214 10.84 -11.88 -10.59
C GLU A 214 10.12 -10.93 -11.57
N ALA A 215 9.00 -11.33 -12.17
CA ALA A 215 8.26 -10.44 -13.07
C ALA A 215 7.48 -9.37 -12.28
N GLN A 216 8.13 -8.24 -11.98
CA GLN A 216 7.56 -7.03 -11.37
C GLN A 216 6.60 -6.29 -12.33
N PHE A 217 5.38 -6.77 -12.60
CA PHE A 217 4.57 -6.12 -13.65
C PHE A 217 3.04 -6.10 -13.45
N TYR A 218 2.47 -5.01 -14.00
CA TYR A 218 1.06 -4.63 -14.25
C TYR A 218 0.06 -4.66 -13.08
N VAL A 219 -0.11 -5.79 -12.38
CA VAL A 219 -1.08 -5.89 -11.26
C VAL A 219 -0.77 -4.86 -10.18
N GLU A 220 0.50 -4.51 -10.01
CA GLU A 220 0.94 -3.59 -8.96
C GLU A 220 0.61 -2.12 -9.29
N ASN A 221 0.40 -1.76 -10.56
CA ASN A 221 0.30 -0.36 -11.00
C ASN A 221 -1.10 0.04 -11.53
N THR A 222 -2.06 -0.88 -11.50
CA THR A 222 -3.44 -0.57 -11.92
C THR A 222 -4.41 -1.03 -10.86
N ASP A 223 -5.24 -0.12 -10.37
CA ASP A 223 -6.22 -0.43 -9.34
C ASP A 223 -7.24 -1.47 -9.79
N PRO A 224 -7.75 -2.33 -8.88
CA PRO A 224 -8.71 -3.38 -9.23
C PRO A 224 -9.92 -2.88 -10.01
N TRP A 225 -10.45 -1.68 -9.75
CA TRP A 225 -11.63 -1.15 -10.46
C TRP A 225 -11.35 -0.62 -11.87
N ALA A 226 -10.09 -0.39 -12.23
CA ALA A 226 -9.69 0.09 -13.55
C ALA A 226 -9.28 -1.06 -14.51
N ARG A 227 -9.21 -2.29 -13.99
CA ARG A 227 -8.75 -3.46 -14.74
C ARG A 227 -9.80 -3.99 -15.71
N THR A 228 -9.33 -4.65 -16.77
CA THR A 228 -10.16 -5.33 -17.77
C THR A 228 -9.72 -6.79 -17.91
N LEU A 229 -10.67 -7.72 -17.91
CA LEU A 229 -10.38 -9.13 -18.11
C LEU A 229 -10.41 -9.49 -19.60
N PRO A 230 -9.63 -10.51 -20.02
CA PRO A 230 -9.75 -11.06 -21.37
C PRO A 230 -11.15 -11.62 -21.65
N ASP A 231 -11.61 -11.52 -22.90
CA ASP A 231 -12.96 -11.96 -23.32
C ASP A 231 -13.24 -13.46 -23.07
N TRP A 232 -12.20 -14.28 -23.03
CA TRP A 232 -12.32 -15.71 -22.73
C TRP A 232 -12.52 -15.99 -21.23
N LEU A 233 -12.36 -14.99 -20.36
CA LEU A 233 -12.54 -15.12 -18.93
C LEU A 233 -13.84 -14.45 -18.49
N SER A 234 -14.76 -15.25 -17.95
CA SER A 234 -15.96 -14.70 -17.34
C SER A 234 -15.62 -14.04 -16.01
N PRO A 235 -16.03 -12.78 -15.75
CA PRO A 235 -15.74 -12.08 -14.50
C PRO A 235 -16.42 -12.69 -13.26
N ALA A 236 -17.43 -13.55 -13.47
CA ALA A 236 -18.17 -14.20 -12.39
C ALA A 236 -18.63 -15.61 -12.81
N PRO A 237 -17.86 -16.67 -12.47
CA PRO A 237 -18.30 -18.04 -12.58
C PRO A 237 -19.69 -18.28 -11.98
N PRO A 238 -20.55 -19.10 -12.62
CA PRO A 238 -21.92 -19.34 -12.14
C PRO A 238 -22.01 -19.96 -10.73
N THR A 239 -20.95 -20.65 -10.30
CA THR A 239 -20.84 -21.27 -8.98
C THR A 239 -20.55 -20.25 -7.88
N TRP A 240 -20.10 -19.04 -8.23
CA TRP A 240 -19.78 -18.01 -7.27
C TRP A 240 -21.03 -17.24 -6.85
N CYS A 241 -21.14 -16.97 -5.56
CA CYS A 241 -22.30 -16.31 -4.99
C CYS A 241 -22.14 -14.79 -4.97
N ARG A 242 -23.26 -14.08 -5.10
CA ARG A 242 -23.32 -12.64 -4.85
C ARG A 242 -23.79 -12.41 -3.42
N TYR A 243 -23.03 -11.64 -2.66
CA TYR A 243 -23.40 -11.26 -1.29
C TYR A 243 -24.05 -9.88 -1.26
N THR A 244 -24.82 -9.62 -0.21
CA THR A 244 -25.51 -8.35 0.01
C THR A 244 -24.49 -7.21 -0.06
N PRO A 245 -24.70 -6.09 -0.74
CA PRO A 245 -23.81 -4.91 -0.73
C PRO A 245 -23.85 -4.11 0.60
N PRO A 246 -22.87 -3.22 0.88
CA PRO A 246 -22.95 -2.28 1.99
C PRO A 246 -24.20 -1.40 1.91
N VAL A 247 -24.66 -0.88 3.05
CA VAL A 247 -25.94 -0.15 3.11
C VAL A 247 -25.88 1.13 2.28
N SER A 248 -24.82 1.93 2.42
CA SER A 248 -24.58 3.14 1.62
C SER A 248 -24.52 2.88 0.11
N TYR A 249 -23.97 1.74 -0.34
CA TYR A 249 -23.90 1.38 -1.75
C TYR A 249 -25.28 1.32 -2.43
N THR A 250 -26.31 0.87 -1.71
CA THR A 250 -27.66 0.68 -2.25
C THR A 250 -28.49 1.96 -2.35
N ARG A 251 -28.08 3.05 -1.70
CA ARG A 251 -28.82 4.33 -1.74
C ARG A 251 -28.24 5.24 -2.83
N ALA A 252 -29.07 5.58 -3.81
CA ALA A 252 -28.70 6.47 -4.92
C ALA A 252 -28.20 7.86 -4.45
N ALA A 253 -28.68 8.35 -3.31
CA ALA A 253 -28.29 9.65 -2.73
C ALA A 253 -26.88 9.68 -2.11
N SER A 254 -26.26 8.52 -1.85
CA SER A 254 -24.90 8.43 -1.27
C SER A 254 -23.78 8.57 -2.31
N ARG A 255 -24.13 8.61 -3.60
CA ARG A 255 -23.16 8.60 -4.73
C ARG A 255 -22.72 10.00 -5.19
N THR A 256 -23.26 11.06 -4.59
CA THR A 256 -23.14 12.44 -5.11
C THR A 256 -22.32 13.39 -4.24
N ALA A 257 -21.78 12.96 -3.10
CA ALA A 257 -20.84 13.79 -2.35
C ALA A 257 -19.47 13.72 -3.04
N ALA A 258 -19.01 14.86 -3.58
CA ALA A 258 -17.76 14.97 -4.34
C ALA A 258 -16.52 14.61 -3.52
N ASP A 259 -16.60 14.70 -2.19
CA ASP A 259 -15.46 14.54 -1.27
C ASP A 259 -15.56 13.31 -0.33
N GLY A 260 -16.62 12.49 -0.47
CA GLY A 260 -16.92 11.39 0.45
C GLY A 260 -16.43 10.00 0.01
N ILE A 261 -16.29 9.08 0.98
CA ILE A 261 -16.02 7.66 0.72
C ILE A 261 -17.21 7.02 0.01
N GLN A 262 -16.95 6.38 -1.14
CA GLN A 262 -17.92 5.66 -1.96
C GLN A 262 -17.53 4.19 -2.07
N TYR A 263 -18.50 3.30 -2.28
CA TYR A 263 -18.20 1.89 -2.55
C TYR A 263 -18.20 1.60 -4.05
N LYS A 264 -17.09 1.02 -4.55
CA LYS A 264 -17.01 0.42 -5.89
C LYS A 264 -17.29 -1.08 -5.79
N GLU A 265 -18.20 -1.54 -6.65
CA GLU A 265 -18.38 -2.98 -6.87
C GLU A 265 -17.34 -3.44 -7.88
N VAL A 266 -16.48 -4.37 -7.48
CA VAL A 266 -15.38 -4.86 -8.31
C VAL A 266 -15.51 -6.39 -8.45
N PRO A 267 -15.48 -6.95 -9.67
CA PRO A 267 -15.45 -8.40 -9.86
C PRO A 267 -14.26 -9.03 -9.12
N LEU A 268 -14.45 -10.19 -8.49
CA LEU A 268 -13.37 -10.82 -7.72
C LEU A 268 -12.16 -11.17 -8.61
N LEU A 269 -12.39 -11.60 -9.86
CA LEU A 269 -11.31 -11.89 -10.81
C LEU A 269 -10.54 -10.64 -11.26
N TYR A 270 -10.91 -9.44 -10.84
CA TYR A 270 -10.06 -8.27 -11.06
C TYR A 270 -8.91 -8.24 -10.03
N PHE A 271 -8.96 -9.04 -8.97
CA PHE A 271 -7.88 -9.23 -8.01
C PHE A 271 -6.95 -10.34 -8.50
N GLY A 272 -5.67 -10.02 -8.66
CA GLY A 272 -4.69 -11.00 -9.13
C GLY A 272 -4.31 -12.06 -8.09
N GLY A 273 -4.52 -11.79 -6.79
CA GLY A 273 -4.07 -12.63 -5.68
C GLY A 273 -2.61 -13.11 -5.83
N THR A 274 -2.28 -14.32 -5.37
CA THR A 274 -1.06 -15.05 -5.75
C THR A 274 -1.16 -15.63 -7.18
N GLY A 275 -2.36 -15.55 -7.76
CA GLY A 275 -2.75 -16.08 -9.05
C GLY A 275 -2.89 -17.60 -9.09
N ARG A 276 -2.91 -18.25 -7.91
CA ARG A 276 -3.27 -19.67 -7.74
C ARG A 276 -4.60 -19.85 -7.01
N ASP A 277 -4.99 -18.87 -6.22
CA ASP A 277 -6.09 -18.92 -5.26
C ASP A 277 -7.31 -18.08 -5.64
N ILE A 278 -7.21 -17.18 -6.62
CA ILE A 278 -8.36 -16.49 -7.20
C ILE A 278 -8.42 -16.86 -8.68
N LEU A 279 -9.09 -17.97 -9.00
CA LEU A 279 -9.20 -18.50 -10.36
C LEU A 279 -10.65 -18.88 -10.68
N PRO A 280 -11.13 -18.74 -11.92
CA PRO A 280 -12.52 -19.09 -12.25
C PRO A 280 -12.87 -20.56 -12.01
N SER A 281 -11.86 -21.43 -12.08
CA SER A 281 -11.96 -22.87 -11.86
C SER A 281 -11.84 -23.27 -10.38
N ILE A 282 -11.66 -22.31 -9.47
CA ILE A 282 -11.47 -22.62 -8.06
C ILE A 282 -12.69 -23.30 -7.44
N THR A 283 -12.43 -24.33 -6.65
CA THR A 283 -13.46 -25.12 -5.95
C THR A 283 -13.35 -25.03 -4.43
N MET A 284 -12.25 -24.48 -3.91
CA MET A 284 -11.99 -24.29 -2.48
C MET A 284 -11.47 -22.87 -2.23
N PRO A 285 -12.05 -22.10 -1.29
CA PRO A 285 -13.15 -22.49 -0.41
C PRO A 285 -14.48 -22.70 -1.16
N PRO A 286 -15.44 -23.45 -0.59
CA PRO A 286 -16.71 -23.78 -1.24
C PRO A 286 -17.63 -22.55 -1.43
N LEU A 287 -17.40 -21.48 -0.68
CA LEU A 287 -18.12 -20.22 -0.83
C LEU A 287 -17.14 -19.17 -1.34
N VAL A 288 -17.35 -18.73 -2.57
CA VAL A 288 -16.54 -17.70 -3.23
C VAL A 288 -17.47 -16.59 -3.69
N VAL A 289 -17.06 -15.34 -3.47
CA VAL A 289 -17.85 -14.19 -3.89
C VAL A 289 -17.59 -13.86 -5.36
N SER A 290 -18.63 -13.46 -6.08
CA SER A 290 -18.49 -12.98 -7.45
C SER A 290 -17.90 -11.56 -7.52
N HIS A 291 -18.22 -10.74 -6.53
CA HIS A 291 -17.84 -9.34 -6.46
C HIS A 291 -17.51 -8.96 -5.03
N VAL A 292 -16.65 -7.96 -4.88
CA VAL A 292 -16.29 -7.34 -3.61
C VAL A 292 -16.64 -5.86 -3.66
N TYR A 293 -16.96 -5.29 -2.51
CA TYR A 293 -17.30 -3.86 -2.38
C TYR A 293 -16.15 -3.13 -1.69
N LEU A 294 -15.44 -2.30 -2.46
CA LEU A 294 -14.26 -1.56 -2.00
C LEU A 294 -14.63 -0.11 -1.66
N PRO A 295 -14.25 0.39 -0.47
CA PRO A 295 -14.34 1.81 -0.16
C PRO A 295 -13.23 2.58 -0.90
N VAL A 296 -13.63 3.57 -1.70
CA VAL A 296 -12.76 4.44 -2.51
C VAL A 296 -13.13 5.90 -2.30
N GLN A 297 -12.18 6.81 -2.50
CA GLN A 297 -12.39 8.25 -2.50
C GLN A 297 -12.09 8.79 -3.90
N HIS A 298 -12.89 9.74 -4.36
CA HIS A 298 -12.63 10.41 -5.64
C HIS A 298 -11.74 11.63 -5.38
N ARG A 299 -10.60 11.73 -6.05
CA ARG A 299 -9.67 12.87 -5.99
C ARG A 299 -9.24 13.24 -7.40
N GLU A 300 -9.37 14.52 -7.76
CA GLU A 300 -8.83 15.09 -9.01
C GLU A 300 -9.26 14.38 -10.32
N GLY A 301 -10.42 13.72 -10.33
CA GLY A 301 -10.92 12.99 -11.50
C GLY A 301 -10.55 11.50 -11.54
N ASP A 302 -9.85 11.00 -10.51
CA ASP A 302 -9.55 9.58 -10.33
C ASP A 302 -10.06 9.04 -8.98
N TYR A 303 -10.03 7.72 -8.80
CA TYR A 303 -10.34 7.05 -7.55
C TYR A 303 -9.07 6.59 -6.86
N CYS A 304 -9.00 6.78 -5.56
CA CYS A 304 -7.98 6.22 -4.69
C CYS A 304 -8.64 5.39 -3.58
N HIS A 305 -7.87 4.54 -2.93
CA HIS A 305 -8.35 3.82 -1.74
C HIS A 305 -8.66 4.82 -0.61
N ALA A 306 -9.83 4.69 0.00
CA ALA A 306 -10.28 5.66 0.99
C ALA A 306 -9.75 5.42 2.41
N LEU A 307 -9.24 4.23 2.70
CA LEU A 307 -9.03 3.77 4.08
C LEU A 307 -7.63 3.17 4.23
N GLY A 308 -6.83 3.80 5.10
CA GLY A 308 -5.51 3.29 5.52
C GLY A 308 -5.62 2.29 6.67
N ASP A 309 -4.56 1.52 6.90
CA ASP A 309 -4.52 0.46 7.93
C ASP A 309 -4.38 0.99 9.37
N GLU A 310 -4.10 2.27 9.54
CA GLU A 310 -3.69 2.89 10.82
C GLU A 310 -4.88 3.44 11.63
N VAL A 311 -6.00 3.72 10.97
CA VAL A 311 -7.21 4.26 11.60
C VAL A 311 -8.20 3.13 11.88
N ASP A 312 -8.89 3.16 13.02
CA ASP A 312 -9.93 2.18 13.33
C ASP A 312 -11.23 2.49 12.57
N HIS A 313 -11.49 1.67 11.56
CA HIS A 313 -12.65 1.83 10.68
C HIS A 313 -13.86 1.03 11.13
N VAL A 314 -13.73 0.25 12.21
CA VAL A 314 -14.77 -0.65 12.72
C VAL A 314 -15.36 -0.09 14.01
N VAL A 315 -16.65 0.22 13.97
CA VAL A 315 -17.39 0.67 15.14
C VAL A 315 -17.31 -0.41 16.23
N SER A 316 -17.05 -0.01 17.48
CA SER A 316 -16.85 -0.94 18.60
C SER A 316 -17.97 -1.98 18.76
N ALA A 317 -19.21 -1.62 18.45
CA ALA A 317 -20.38 -2.52 18.51
C ALA A 317 -20.40 -3.60 17.41
N ASP A 318 -19.70 -3.39 16.30
CA ASP A 318 -19.64 -4.31 15.15
C ASP A 318 -18.40 -5.22 15.19
N ARG A 319 -17.58 -5.09 16.23
CA ARG A 319 -16.39 -5.93 16.40
C ARG A 319 -16.82 -7.35 16.77
N LEU A 320 -16.37 -8.30 15.98
CA LEU A 320 -16.56 -9.72 16.16
C LEU A 320 -15.28 -10.32 16.75
N VAL A 321 -15.43 -11.02 17.87
CA VAL A 321 -14.31 -11.69 18.57
C VAL A 321 -14.41 -13.19 18.29
N PRO A 322 -13.38 -13.83 17.69
CA PRO A 322 -13.37 -15.28 17.51
C PRO A 322 -13.54 -16.04 18.86
N PRO A 323 -14.16 -17.23 18.86
CA PRO A 323 -14.63 -17.97 17.69
C PRO A 323 -15.90 -17.38 17.08
N LEU A 324 -15.95 -17.30 15.75
CA LEU A 324 -17.14 -16.81 15.04
C LEU A 324 -18.08 -17.94 14.64
N THR A 325 -19.38 -17.64 14.64
CA THR A 325 -20.39 -18.52 14.04
C THR A 325 -20.35 -18.44 12.50
N ASP A 326 -20.84 -19.48 11.82
CA ASP A 326 -20.97 -19.49 10.35
C ASP A 326 -21.77 -18.29 9.82
N ALA A 327 -22.80 -17.85 10.56
CA ALA A 327 -23.61 -16.70 10.16
C ALA A 327 -22.79 -15.40 10.22
N GLN A 328 -22.00 -15.22 11.29
CA GLN A 328 -21.08 -14.09 11.43
C GLN A 328 -20.02 -14.12 10.34
N ALA A 329 -19.37 -15.26 10.09
CA ALA A 329 -18.36 -15.40 9.04
C ALA A 329 -18.93 -15.07 7.65
N ARG A 330 -20.11 -15.60 7.32
CA ARG A 330 -20.80 -15.32 6.04
C ARG A 330 -21.18 -13.85 5.87
N SER A 331 -21.44 -13.13 6.96
CA SER A 331 -21.78 -11.69 6.90
C SER A 331 -20.61 -10.81 6.42
N LEU A 332 -19.38 -11.33 6.50
CA LEU A 332 -18.15 -10.65 6.08
C LEU A 332 -17.83 -10.85 4.58
N LEU A 333 -18.43 -11.85 3.93
CA LEU A 333 -18.10 -12.19 2.54
C LEU A 333 -18.42 -11.04 1.57
N GLY A 334 -17.46 -10.71 0.71
CA GLY A 334 -17.59 -9.64 -0.28
C GLY A 334 -17.39 -8.24 0.29
N ARG A 335 -16.97 -8.11 1.55
CA ARG A 335 -16.73 -6.83 2.24
C ARG A 335 -15.24 -6.55 2.42
N ALA A 336 -14.90 -5.27 2.49
CA ALA A 336 -13.72 -4.83 3.22
C ALA A 336 -13.96 -5.01 4.74
N ILE A 337 -13.00 -5.63 5.41
CA ILE A 337 -12.98 -5.81 6.86
C ILE A 337 -11.67 -5.25 7.41
N GLN A 338 -11.66 -4.91 8.69
CA GLN A 338 -10.44 -4.67 9.44
C GLN A 338 -10.35 -5.73 10.52
N PHE A 339 -9.14 -6.21 10.78
CA PHE A 339 -8.89 -7.11 11.89
C PHE A 339 -7.67 -6.67 12.69
N SER A 340 -7.65 -7.05 13.95
CA SER A 340 -6.53 -6.79 14.84
C SER A 340 -5.84 -8.06 15.31
N THR A 341 -4.50 -8.05 15.28
CA THR A 341 -3.65 -9.04 15.95
C THR A 341 -3.33 -8.65 17.40
N ALA A 342 -3.94 -7.58 17.93
CA ALA A 342 -3.88 -7.21 19.33
C ALA A 342 -5.27 -7.27 20.00
N PRO A 343 -5.33 -7.61 21.30
CA PRO A 343 -6.59 -7.61 22.04
C PRO A 343 -7.14 -6.19 22.17
N LEU A 344 -8.47 -6.09 22.32
CA LEU A 344 -9.12 -4.83 22.64
C LEU A 344 -8.58 -4.26 23.98
N PRO A 345 -8.41 -2.94 24.10
CA PRO A 345 -8.15 -2.33 25.38
C PRO A 345 -9.31 -2.68 26.32
N GLU A 346 -9.04 -3.37 27.43
CA GLU A 346 -10.08 -3.63 28.44
C GLU A 346 -10.70 -2.29 28.88
N PRO A 347 -12.04 -2.17 28.95
CA PRO A 347 -12.67 -1.00 29.53
C PRO A 347 -12.11 -0.80 30.94
N ARG A 348 -11.71 0.43 31.28
CA ARG A 348 -11.17 0.77 32.60
C ARG A 348 -12.21 0.43 33.65
N ASP A 349 -11.99 -0.69 34.34
CA ASP A 349 -12.68 -1.00 35.58
C ASP A 349 -11.92 -0.26 36.69
N ASP A 350 -12.42 0.91 37.09
CA ASP A 350 -11.79 1.84 38.04
C ASP A 350 -11.47 1.21 39.42
N ASN A 351 -11.89 -0.03 39.66
CA ASN A 351 -11.75 -0.74 40.93
C ASN A 351 -10.70 -1.88 40.95
N ARG A 352 -9.90 -2.11 39.90
CA ARG A 352 -8.83 -3.14 39.94
C ARG A 352 -7.42 -2.56 40.20
N PRO A 353 -6.65 -3.12 41.15
CA PRO A 353 -5.27 -2.68 41.39
C PRO A 353 -4.41 -2.96 40.16
N GLN A 354 -3.72 -1.91 39.69
CA GLN A 354 -2.83 -1.92 38.53
C GLN A 354 -1.76 -3.01 38.66
N LYS A 355 -2.00 -4.18 38.06
CA LYS A 355 -0.90 -5.09 37.75
C LYS A 355 -0.11 -4.48 36.60
N LYS A 356 1.21 -4.35 36.78
CA LYS A 356 2.16 -3.87 35.77
C LYS A 356 1.83 -4.51 34.42
N ARG A 357 1.22 -3.74 33.50
CA ARG A 357 1.02 -4.15 32.12
C ARG A 357 2.41 -4.48 31.56
N LYS A 358 2.62 -5.71 31.11
CA LYS A 358 3.77 -6.04 30.27
C LYS A 358 3.73 -5.07 29.08
N LYS A 359 4.87 -4.45 28.75
CA LYS A 359 5.04 -3.65 27.53
C LYS A 359 4.52 -4.47 26.34
N THR A 360 3.33 -4.16 25.87
CA THR A 360 2.79 -4.70 24.61
C THR A 360 3.56 -4.04 23.48
N ARG A 361 3.85 -4.84 22.43
CA ARG A 361 4.54 -4.37 21.22
C ARG A 361 3.78 -3.18 20.58
N PRO A 362 4.46 -2.31 19.81
CA PRO A 362 3.86 -1.13 19.19
C PRO A 362 2.61 -1.46 18.35
N LEU A 363 1.59 -0.59 18.37
CA LEU A 363 0.31 -0.74 17.67
C LEU A 363 0.42 -0.87 16.13
N TYR A 364 1.51 -0.39 15.53
CA TYR A 364 1.71 -0.27 14.07
C TYR A 364 1.81 -1.59 13.29
N THR A 365 1.72 -2.74 13.96
CA THR A 365 1.60 -4.07 13.31
C THR A 365 0.28 -4.77 13.62
N THR A 366 -0.65 -4.08 14.28
CA THR A 366 -1.81 -4.74 14.88
C THR A 366 -3.06 -4.68 14.03
N LEU A 367 -3.36 -3.56 13.35
CA LEU A 367 -4.55 -3.40 12.50
C LEU A 367 -4.23 -3.60 11.02
N GLN A 368 -5.11 -4.31 10.31
CA GLN A 368 -4.96 -4.57 8.87
C GLN A 368 -6.33 -4.57 8.19
N THR A 369 -6.46 -3.84 7.08
CA THR A 369 -7.65 -3.80 6.24
C THR A 369 -7.50 -4.78 5.08
N VAL A 370 -8.49 -5.66 4.92
CA VAL A 370 -8.49 -6.68 3.87
C VAL A 370 -9.87 -6.88 3.28
N VAL A 371 -9.89 -7.48 2.09
CA VAL A 371 -11.11 -7.87 1.39
C VAL A 371 -11.33 -9.35 1.59
N VAL A 372 -12.54 -9.71 2.00
CA VAL A 372 -12.94 -11.10 2.20
C VAL A 372 -13.58 -11.63 0.94
N TRP A 373 -12.95 -12.63 0.33
CA TRP A 373 -13.42 -13.20 -0.94
C TRP A 373 -13.94 -14.63 -0.83
N GLY A 374 -13.56 -15.38 0.21
CA GLY A 374 -13.96 -16.77 0.35
C GLY A 374 -14.13 -17.24 1.80
N TYR A 375 -14.91 -18.31 2.00
CA TYR A 375 -15.13 -18.92 3.31
C TYR A 375 -15.33 -20.42 3.23
N ASP A 376 -14.61 -21.18 4.07
CA ASP A 376 -14.81 -22.61 4.27
C ASP A 376 -15.50 -22.90 5.62
N PRO A 377 -16.79 -23.26 5.63
CA PRO A 377 -17.51 -23.61 6.86
C PRO A 377 -16.94 -24.83 7.60
N ALA A 378 -16.31 -25.78 6.89
CA ALA A 378 -15.81 -27.00 7.51
C ALA A 378 -14.55 -26.74 8.35
N THR A 379 -13.71 -25.83 7.89
CA THR A 379 -12.46 -25.45 8.57
C THR A 379 -12.56 -24.13 9.33
N SER A 380 -13.64 -23.38 9.13
CA SER A 380 -13.86 -22.02 9.64
C SER A 380 -12.73 -21.06 9.26
N LEU A 381 -12.24 -21.19 8.03
CA LEU A 381 -11.18 -20.34 7.46
C LEU A 381 -11.79 -19.31 6.52
N LEU A 382 -11.40 -18.04 6.71
CA LEU A 382 -11.82 -16.92 5.89
C LEU A 382 -10.69 -16.52 4.95
N SER A 383 -10.91 -16.61 3.64
CA SER A 383 -9.91 -16.21 2.63
C SER A 383 -9.96 -14.70 2.41
N CYS A 384 -8.80 -14.07 2.57
CA CYS A 384 -8.64 -12.62 2.52
C CYS A 384 -7.56 -12.23 1.51
N THR A 385 -7.72 -11.06 0.90
CA THR A 385 -6.74 -10.43 0.00
C THR A 385 -6.59 -8.96 0.35
N SER A 386 -5.43 -8.35 0.06
CA SER A 386 -5.26 -6.91 0.25
C SER A 386 -6.11 -6.12 -0.75
N PRO A 387 -6.76 -5.01 -0.33
CA PRO A 387 -7.51 -4.16 -1.24
C PRO A 387 -6.62 -3.54 -2.32
N PHE A 388 -5.33 -3.35 -2.04
CA PHE A 388 -4.36 -2.70 -2.95
C PHE A 388 -3.85 -3.63 -4.05
N GLY A 389 -4.12 -4.94 -3.98
CA GLY A 389 -3.62 -5.91 -4.97
C GLY A 389 -2.09 -6.05 -5.04
N LEU A 390 -1.34 -5.42 -4.13
CA LEU A 390 0.12 -5.50 -4.01
C LEU A 390 0.56 -6.82 -3.35
N ARG A 391 1.68 -7.37 -3.84
CA ARG A 391 2.41 -8.62 -3.48
C ARG A 391 1.83 -9.49 -2.36
N ASN A 392 1.58 -10.78 -2.65
CA ASN A 392 1.58 -11.89 -1.66
C ASN A 392 0.84 -11.61 -0.33
N THR A 393 -0.29 -10.92 -0.41
CA THR A 393 -1.10 -10.55 0.75
C THR A 393 -2.33 -11.43 0.91
N ASP A 394 -2.47 -12.49 0.10
CA ASP A 394 -3.51 -13.48 0.35
C ASP A 394 -3.14 -14.31 1.57
N PHE A 395 -4.08 -14.39 2.49
CA PHE A 395 -3.97 -15.19 3.68
C PHE A 395 -5.34 -15.70 4.09
N VAL A 396 -5.35 -16.70 4.96
CA VAL A 396 -6.56 -17.18 5.61
C VAL A 396 -6.58 -16.74 7.06
N LEU A 397 -7.71 -16.19 7.51
CA LEU A 397 -7.97 -15.96 8.94
C LEU A 397 -8.65 -17.18 9.54
N ASP A 398 -8.09 -17.73 10.62
CA ASP A 398 -8.75 -18.79 11.38
C ASP A 398 -9.72 -18.23 12.40
N LEU A 399 -11.00 -18.49 12.18
CA LEU A 399 -12.08 -17.96 12.99
C LEU A 399 -12.38 -18.82 14.23
N ARG A 400 -11.59 -19.85 14.55
CA ARG A 400 -11.85 -20.76 15.69
C ARG A 400 -11.13 -20.39 16.97
N VAL A 401 -10.05 -19.62 16.89
CA VAL A 401 -9.13 -19.39 18.02
C VAL A 401 -8.78 -17.91 18.09
N ALA A 402 -8.97 -17.31 19.25
CA ALA A 402 -8.75 -15.87 19.47
C ALA A 402 -7.30 -15.49 19.82
N ASP A 403 -6.39 -16.46 20.01
CA ASP A 403 -5.20 -16.21 20.85
C ASP A 403 -4.01 -17.17 20.61
N ARG A 404 -3.63 -17.42 19.36
CA ARG A 404 -2.37 -18.16 19.07
C ARG A 404 -1.42 -17.29 18.26
N GLU A 405 -0.14 -17.39 18.60
CA GLU A 405 0.96 -16.79 17.83
C GLU A 405 0.81 -17.16 16.35
N VAL A 406 1.15 -16.22 15.47
CA VAL A 406 1.21 -16.44 14.02
C VAL A 406 2.01 -17.71 13.79
N ILE A 407 1.31 -18.79 13.44
CA ILE A 407 1.96 -19.96 12.88
C ILE A 407 2.27 -19.53 11.46
N ALA A 408 3.48 -18.97 11.26
CA ALA A 408 4.01 -18.82 9.92
C ALA A 408 3.80 -20.16 9.25
N ALA A 409 3.26 -20.16 8.03
CA ALA A 409 3.21 -21.39 7.26
C ALA A 409 4.63 -21.96 7.28
N ASP A 410 4.83 -23.11 7.94
CA ASP A 410 6.03 -23.87 7.66
C ASP A 410 6.02 -23.99 6.15
N LYS A 411 7.10 -23.54 5.49
CA LYS A 411 7.20 -23.50 4.02
C LYS A 411 6.91 -24.87 3.35
N GLN A 412 6.70 -25.92 4.15
CA GLN A 412 6.46 -27.29 3.76
C GLN A 412 5.01 -27.80 3.95
N GLU A 413 4.10 -27.15 4.70
CA GLU A 413 2.81 -27.80 5.07
C GLU A 413 1.54 -27.20 4.47
N ASP A 414 1.52 -25.94 3.99
CA ASP A 414 0.34 -25.43 3.28
C ASP A 414 0.46 -25.70 1.77
N PRO A 415 -0.38 -26.58 1.18
CA PRO A 415 -0.34 -26.90 -0.25
C PRO A 415 -0.55 -25.70 -1.18
N TYR A 416 -1.08 -24.58 -0.69
CA TYR A 416 -1.33 -23.38 -1.48
C TYR A 416 -0.32 -22.26 -1.20
N GLY A 417 0.60 -22.46 -0.24
CA GLY A 417 1.55 -21.42 0.19
C GLY A 417 0.88 -20.18 0.79
N VAL A 418 -0.39 -20.28 1.20
CA VAL A 418 -1.17 -19.17 1.75
C VAL A 418 -0.85 -19.03 3.24
N THR A 419 -0.57 -17.82 3.69
CA THR A 419 -0.23 -17.61 5.11
C THR A 419 -1.50 -17.77 5.95
N ARG A 420 -1.41 -18.41 7.11
CA ARG A 420 -2.51 -18.42 8.09
C ARG A 420 -2.29 -17.34 9.14
N LYS A 421 -3.29 -16.49 9.34
CA LYS A 421 -3.30 -15.43 10.35
C LYS A 421 -4.41 -15.65 11.37
N PHE A 422 -4.27 -14.97 12.50
CA PHE A 422 -5.26 -14.95 13.58
C PHE A 422 -5.67 -13.50 13.85
N ALA A 423 -6.85 -13.35 14.43
CA ALA A 423 -7.38 -12.05 14.84
C ALA A 423 -7.92 -12.17 16.26
N HIS A 424 -7.61 -11.19 17.10
CA HIS A 424 -8.29 -11.00 18.38
C HIS A 424 -9.69 -10.46 18.17
N TRP A 425 -9.86 -9.60 17.17
CA TRP A 425 -11.15 -9.11 16.72
C TRP A 425 -11.08 -8.77 15.23
N LEU A 426 -12.23 -8.80 14.58
CA LEU A 426 -12.41 -8.33 13.21
C LEU A 426 -13.81 -7.75 13.02
N GLY A 427 -14.00 -6.89 12.03
CA GLY A 427 -15.32 -6.37 11.72
C GLY A 427 -15.39 -5.70 10.37
N VAL A 428 -16.62 -5.46 9.91
CA VAL A 428 -16.87 -4.80 8.62
C VAL A 428 -16.49 -3.33 8.74
N VAL A 429 -15.61 -2.92 7.84
CA VAL A 429 -15.24 -1.52 7.66
C VAL A 429 -16.48 -0.72 7.29
N SER A 430 -16.74 0.36 8.02
CA SER A 430 -17.96 1.16 7.85
C SER A 430 -17.58 2.62 7.60
N SER A 431 -17.94 3.14 6.41
CA SER A 431 -17.70 4.54 6.09
C SER A 431 -18.51 5.46 7.02
N PRO A 432 -18.13 6.74 7.18
CA PRO A 432 -18.91 7.71 7.95
C PRO A 432 -20.39 7.74 7.53
N GLN A 433 -20.66 7.60 6.22
CA GLN A 433 -22.03 7.52 5.70
C GLN A 433 -22.75 6.24 6.14
N ASP A 434 -22.07 5.08 6.18
CA ASP A 434 -22.67 3.86 6.73
C ASP A 434 -23.03 4.00 8.21
N ARG A 435 -22.19 4.69 8.99
CA ARG A 435 -22.42 4.94 10.42
C ARG A 435 -23.65 5.82 10.61
N LYS A 436 -23.71 6.98 9.94
CA LYS A 436 -24.87 7.89 9.95
C LYS A 436 -26.17 7.19 9.54
N LEU A 437 -26.13 6.40 8.47
CA LEU A 437 -27.31 5.66 7.99
C LEU A 437 -27.81 4.60 8.97
N ARG A 438 -26.91 4.01 9.79
CA ARG A 438 -27.29 3.09 10.86
C ARG A 438 -27.91 3.83 12.03
N GLU A 439 -27.35 4.97 12.42
CA GLU A 439 -27.90 5.83 13.48
C GLU A 439 -29.30 6.34 13.11
N GLU A 440 -29.50 6.83 11.88
CA GLU A 440 -30.81 7.22 11.36
C GLU A 440 -31.83 6.06 11.43
N ARG A 441 -31.40 4.83 11.11
CA ARG A 441 -32.26 3.64 11.25
C ARG A 441 -32.54 3.31 12.70
N ALA A 442 -31.54 3.39 13.58
CA ALA A 442 -31.73 3.14 15.01
C ALA A 442 -32.74 4.12 15.61
N MET A 443 -32.63 5.42 15.26
CA MET A 443 -33.57 6.47 15.66
C MET A 443 -34.97 6.28 15.03
N GLY A 444 -35.04 5.93 13.74
CA GLY A 444 -36.31 5.66 13.04
C GLY A 444 -37.03 4.40 13.55
N THR A 445 -36.30 3.40 14.01
CA THR A 445 -36.88 2.18 14.64
C THR A 445 -37.31 2.45 16.08
N ALA A 446 -36.62 3.35 16.79
CA ALA A 446 -37.06 3.86 18.09
C ALA A 446 -38.38 4.66 17.98
N ALA A 447 -38.55 5.45 16.92
CA ALA A 447 -39.78 6.20 16.67
C ALA A 447 -41.00 5.30 16.40
N ILE A 448 -40.82 4.14 15.74
CA ILE A 448 -41.90 3.17 15.50
C ILE A 448 -42.28 2.39 16.77
N SER A 449 -41.37 2.24 17.74
CA SER A 449 -41.63 1.61 19.04
C SER A 449 -42.35 2.53 20.05
N VAL A 450 -42.36 3.85 19.82
CA VAL A 450 -42.95 4.83 20.74
C VAL A 450 -44.29 5.38 20.23
N GLN A 451 -44.60 5.24 18.93
CA GLN A 451 -45.87 5.69 18.33
C GLN A 451 -47.09 4.77 18.59
N ALA A 452 -47.09 3.98 19.67
CA ALA A 452 -48.28 3.26 20.14
C ALA A 452 -48.96 3.91 21.35
N GLN A 453 -48.43 4.99 21.93
CA GLN A 453 -49.14 5.77 22.95
C GLN A 453 -48.86 7.26 22.82
N ASP A 454 -49.94 8.02 22.93
CA ASP A 454 -50.08 9.47 23.07
C ASP A 454 -50.09 10.32 21.78
N GLU A 455 -51.32 10.45 21.30
CA GLU A 455 -51.89 11.62 20.61
C GLU A 455 -51.65 12.90 21.44
N ASN A 456 -50.88 13.87 20.91
CA ASN A 456 -51.30 15.27 20.73
C ASN A 456 -50.14 16.10 20.11
N PRO A 457 -50.36 16.85 19.00
CA PRO A 457 -49.37 17.80 18.49
C PRO A 457 -49.73 19.22 18.95
N GLU A 458 -49.01 19.75 19.94
CA GLU A 458 -49.02 21.19 20.22
C GLU A 458 -47.58 21.72 20.33
N GLU A 459 -47.34 22.73 19.49
CA GLU A 459 -46.34 23.80 19.55
C GLU A 459 -45.20 23.66 20.56
N VAL A 460 -43.99 23.43 20.05
CA VAL A 460 -42.77 23.89 20.71
C VAL A 460 -41.96 24.73 19.74
N ALA A 461 -41.64 25.91 20.24
CA ALA A 461 -40.94 27.04 19.66
C ALA A 461 -39.69 26.69 18.85
N ASP A 462 -39.38 27.60 17.91
CA ASP A 462 -38.07 27.78 17.28
C ASP A 462 -36.94 27.63 18.32
N ILE A 463 -36.23 26.51 18.25
CA ILE A 463 -34.92 26.34 18.85
C ILE A 463 -33.94 26.86 17.78
N PRO A 464 -33.04 27.81 18.09
CA PRO A 464 -32.03 28.23 17.14
C PRO A 464 -31.21 27.00 16.74
N GLU A 465 -30.97 26.82 15.44
CA GLU A 465 -29.96 25.89 14.94
C GLU A 465 -28.65 26.19 15.68
N GLU A 466 -28.26 25.33 16.62
CA GLU A 466 -26.86 25.23 17.02
C GLU A 466 -26.12 24.77 15.76
N ASN A 467 -25.26 25.66 15.25
CA ASN A 467 -24.25 25.34 14.26
C ASN A 467 -23.49 24.11 14.75
N ASP A 468 -23.83 22.95 14.20
CA ASP A 468 -22.99 21.76 14.26
C ASP A 468 -21.79 22.08 13.36
N GLY A 469 -20.75 22.66 13.97
CA GLY A 469 -19.56 23.13 13.31
C GLY A 469 -18.94 22.01 12.49
N THR A 470 -18.79 22.23 11.20
CA THR A 470 -18.00 21.36 10.32
C THR A 470 -16.58 21.31 10.87
N LEU A 471 -16.24 20.25 11.60
CA LEU A 471 -14.91 20.04 12.17
C LEU A 471 -13.86 20.10 11.04
N ILE A 472 -12.91 21.01 11.20
CA ILE A 472 -11.85 21.27 10.22
C ILE A 472 -10.67 20.32 10.53
N PRO A 473 -10.18 19.52 9.56
CA PRO A 473 -8.99 18.68 9.74
C PRO A 473 -7.77 19.49 10.19
N ILE A 474 -6.81 18.85 10.87
CA ILE A 474 -5.58 19.50 11.38
C ILE A 474 -4.86 20.25 10.25
N GLU A 475 -4.78 19.66 9.07
CA GLU A 475 -4.16 20.28 7.89
C GLU A 475 -4.88 21.58 7.49
N GLY A 476 -6.22 21.59 7.60
CA GLY A 476 -7.03 22.77 7.36
C GLY A 476 -6.82 23.87 8.40
N LEU A 477 -6.59 23.50 9.66
CA LEU A 477 -6.24 24.45 10.72
C LEU A 477 -4.84 25.03 10.49
N VAL A 478 -3.85 24.19 10.17
CA VAL A 478 -2.48 24.62 9.86
C VAL A 478 -2.46 25.54 8.65
N MET A 479 -3.20 25.22 7.58
CA MET A 479 -3.30 26.10 6.41
C MET A 479 -3.84 27.49 6.76
N ARG A 480 -4.82 27.60 7.66
CA ARG A 480 -5.42 28.88 8.06
C ARG A 480 -4.47 29.75 8.90
N LEU A 481 -3.66 29.12 9.75
CA LEU A 481 -2.65 29.81 10.56
C LEU A 481 -1.43 30.27 9.75
N ASN A 482 -1.25 29.78 8.52
CA ASN A 482 -0.09 30.09 7.68
C ASN A 482 -0.46 30.82 6.38
N ILE A 483 -1.63 31.48 6.33
CA ILE A 483 -2.04 32.29 5.16
C ILE A 483 -1.09 33.48 4.96
N ASP A 484 -0.70 34.14 6.06
CA ASP A 484 0.25 35.24 6.09
C ASP A 484 0.91 35.33 7.48
N ASP A 485 1.91 36.21 7.62
CA ASP A 485 2.63 36.35 8.90
C ASP A 485 1.72 36.83 10.04
N THR A 486 0.65 37.57 9.73
CA THR A 486 -0.26 38.18 10.73
C THR A 486 -1.22 37.16 11.34
N THR A 487 -1.41 36.02 10.67
CA THR A 487 -2.30 34.91 11.09
C THR A 487 -1.55 33.76 11.79
N ARG A 488 -0.21 33.85 11.94
CA ARG A 488 0.64 32.86 12.64
C ARG A 488 0.54 32.94 14.16
N ILE A 489 -0.66 32.72 14.67
CA ILE A 489 -1.01 32.89 16.08
C ILE A 489 -1.36 31.58 16.77
N PHE A 490 -1.13 31.52 18.08
CA PHE A 490 -1.55 30.39 18.90
C PHE A 490 -1.98 30.83 20.30
N GLU A 491 -2.75 29.99 20.97
CA GLU A 491 -3.29 30.27 22.29
C GLU A 491 -2.42 29.65 23.40
N VAL A 492 -2.25 30.41 24.48
CA VAL A 492 -1.68 29.92 25.74
C VAL A 492 -2.72 30.01 26.84
N LEU A 493 -3.08 28.85 27.41
CA LEU A 493 -4.05 28.76 28.50
C LEU A 493 -3.45 29.12 29.88
N VAL A 494 -4.31 29.34 30.86
CA VAL A 494 -3.90 29.63 32.24
C VAL A 494 -3.19 28.41 32.84
N LYS A 495 -1.93 28.60 33.26
CA LYS A 495 -1.03 27.54 33.79
C LYS A 495 -0.68 26.46 32.78
N ASP A 496 -0.74 26.79 31.51
CA ASP A 496 -0.29 25.91 30.45
C ASP A 496 1.24 25.83 30.39
N ARG A 497 1.74 24.84 29.67
CA ARG A 497 3.16 24.51 29.56
C ARG A 497 3.53 24.35 28.10
N MET A 498 4.63 24.98 27.70
CA MET A 498 5.18 24.77 26.37
C MET A 498 6.22 23.65 26.41
N LEU A 499 6.13 22.73 25.47
CA LEU A 499 7.04 21.60 25.30
C LEU A 499 7.96 21.88 24.11
N LEU A 500 9.28 21.82 24.32
CA LEU A 500 10.29 22.16 23.31
C LEU A 500 11.32 21.04 23.16
N GLY A 501 11.66 20.70 21.91
CA GLY A 501 12.51 19.54 21.62
C GLY A 501 12.38 19.03 20.18
N ASP A 502 13.07 17.93 19.93
CA ASP A 502 13.01 17.18 18.67
C ASP A 502 11.61 16.58 18.46
N ALA A 503 10.89 17.12 17.49
CA ALA A 503 9.48 16.78 17.25
C ALA A 503 9.33 15.34 16.76
N THR A 504 10.30 14.83 15.98
CA THR A 504 10.28 13.46 15.45
C THR A 504 10.63 12.44 16.54
N LEU A 505 11.59 12.72 17.42
CA LEU A 505 11.91 11.82 18.54
C LEU A 505 10.77 11.75 19.57
N ALA A 506 10.03 12.84 19.75
CA ALA A 506 8.81 12.85 20.56
C ALA A 506 7.75 11.86 20.03
N THR A 507 7.70 11.58 18.71
CA THR A 507 6.74 10.63 18.12
C THR A 507 7.14 9.16 18.35
N VAL A 508 8.45 8.86 18.34
CA VAL A 508 8.98 7.50 18.46
C VAL A 508 8.77 6.89 19.86
N HIS A 509 8.75 7.72 20.91
CA HIS A 509 8.68 7.25 22.30
C HIS A 509 7.27 7.20 22.92
N GLY A 510 6.24 7.60 22.18
CA GLY A 510 4.82 7.40 22.56
C GLY A 510 4.39 8.15 23.83
N GLY A 511 5.15 9.15 24.23
CA GLY A 511 4.81 10.15 25.23
C GLY A 511 5.45 11.47 24.78
N LEU A 512 4.85 12.59 25.16
CA LEU A 512 5.34 13.96 24.93
C LEU A 512 6.71 14.20 25.62
N ASP A 513 7.73 13.40 25.29
CA ASP A 513 9.08 13.37 25.86
C ASP A 513 9.92 14.43 25.13
N PHE A 514 9.49 15.68 25.27
CA PHE A 514 10.25 16.86 24.87
C PHE A 514 11.33 17.14 25.92
N ASP A 515 12.50 17.58 25.48
CA ASP A 515 13.66 17.80 26.34
C ASP A 515 13.49 18.98 27.31
N VAL A 516 12.75 20.01 26.90
CA VAL A 516 12.52 21.23 27.67
C VAL A 516 11.02 21.45 27.87
N THR A 517 10.64 21.83 29.09
CA THR A 517 9.30 22.28 29.42
C THR A 517 9.39 23.69 30.00
N VAL A 518 8.69 24.65 29.39
CA VAL A 518 8.63 26.03 29.83
C VAL A 518 7.31 26.28 30.54
N ASP A 519 7.40 26.74 31.79
CA ASP A 519 6.29 27.17 32.63
C ASP A 519 6.24 28.71 32.73
N GLY A 520 5.08 29.24 33.14
CA GLY A 520 4.93 30.66 33.46
C GLY A 520 4.77 31.58 32.26
N LEU A 521 4.27 31.04 31.14
CA LEU A 521 3.84 31.83 29.99
C LEU A 521 2.64 32.70 30.35
N LYS A 522 2.61 33.93 29.83
CA LYS A 522 1.46 34.82 29.97
C LYS A 522 0.28 34.29 29.16
N PRO A 523 -0.91 34.08 29.77
CA PRO A 523 -2.07 33.61 29.04
C PRO A 523 -2.54 34.60 27.98
N GLY A 524 -3.05 34.11 26.86
CA GLY A 524 -3.54 34.92 25.75
C GLY A 524 -3.08 34.42 24.38
N ILE A 525 -3.13 35.31 23.40
CA ILE A 525 -2.74 35.05 22.02
C ILE A 525 -1.26 35.39 21.85
N TRP A 526 -0.52 34.43 21.32
CA TRP A 526 0.89 34.52 20.99
C TRP A 526 1.07 34.50 19.47
N HIS A 527 2.16 35.10 19.03
CA HIS A 527 2.57 35.19 17.64
C HIS A 527 3.90 34.47 17.45
N SER A 528 4.03 33.71 16.36
CA SER A 528 5.27 33.02 16.01
C SER A 528 5.93 33.62 14.78
N LEU A 529 7.21 33.94 14.90
CA LEU A 529 8.06 34.52 13.87
C LEU A 529 9.35 33.71 13.75
N VAL A 530 9.97 33.75 12.57
CA VAL A 530 11.34 33.26 12.36
C VAL A 530 12.09 34.35 11.62
N ASP A 531 13.27 34.69 12.12
CA ASP A 531 14.12 35.70 11.49
C ASP A 531 14.97 35.12 10.34
N ASP A 532 15.69 36.00 9.64
CA ASP A 532 16.54 35.62 8.50
C ASP A 532 17.72 34.70 8.90
N ASP A 533 18.06 34.63 10.19
CA ASP A 533 19.14 33.80 10.74
C ASP A 533 18.61 32.44 11.27
N GLY A 534 17.31 32.18 11.15
CA GLY A 534 16.66 30.94 11.59
C GLY A 534 16.39 30.88 13.10
N GLU A 535 16.45 32.02 13.80
CA GLU A 535 16.00 32.15 15.19
C GLU A 535 14.47 32.23 15.24
N VAL A 536 13.87 31.37 16.05
CA VAL A 536 12.41 31.34 16.26
C VAL A 536 12.06 32.26 17.42
N GLU A 537 11.16 33.20 17.18
CA GLU A 537 10.61 34.10 18.18
C GLU A 537 9.13 33.81 18.45
N LEU A 538 8.77 33.68 19.73
CA LEU A 538 7.39 33.57 20.18
C LEU A 538 7.07 34.78 21.06
N LEU A 539 6.07 35.57 20.66
CA LEU A 539 5.76 36.86 21.30
C LEU A 539 4.32 36.87 21.81
N TRP A 540 4.10 37.33 23.03
CA TRP A 540 2.75 37.57 23.54
C TRP A 540 2.20 38.84 22.88
N ALA A 541 1.07 38.72 22.17
CA ALA A 541 0.46 39.83 21.44
C ALA A 541 -0.63 40.52 22.29
N ARG A 542 -1.64 39.76 22.74
CA ARG A 542 -2.80 40.31 23.47
C ARG A 542 -3.52 39.26 24.31
N PRO A 543 -4.34 39.66 25.31
CA PRO A 543 -5.24 38.73 26.00
C PRO A 543 -6.34 38.25 25.06
N GLY A 544 -6.74 36.98 25.16
CA GLY A 544 -7.83 36.43 24.35
C GLY A 544 -7.68 34.93 24.09
N HIS A 545 -8.52 34.44 23.18
CA HIS A 545 -8.54 33.06 22.68
C HIS A 545 -8.40 33.10 21.15
N VAL A 546 -7.85 32.05 20.55
CA VAL A 546 -7.74 31.94 19.09
C VAL A 546 -8.93 31.15 18.57
N ASP A 547 -9.69 31.74 17.65
CA ASP A 547 -10.61 30.97 16.81
C ASP A 547 -9.80 30.35 15.68
N TYR A 548 -9.46 29.07 15.81
CA TYR A 548 -8.65 28.36 14.82
C TYR A 548 -9.41 28.11 13.51
N GLU A 549 -10.74 28.22 13.51
CA GLU A 549 -11.53 28.15 12.29
C GLU A 549 -11.47 29.47 11.51
N ASP A 550 -11.32 30.62 12.17
CA ASP A 550 -11.20 31.92 11.52
C ASP A 550 -10.22 32.83 12.28
N PRO A 551 -8.89 32.56 12.17
CA PRO A 551 -7.89 33.26 12.99
C PRO A 551 -7.84 34.75 12.62
N GLU A 552 -8.21 35.61 13.57
CA GLU A 552 -8.17 37.06 13.38
C GLU A 552 -6.72 37.55 13.22
N PRO A 553 -6.36 38.20 12.10
CA PRO A 553 -5.00 38.68 11.86
C PRO A 553 -4.60 39.74 12.89
N LEU A 554 -3.33 39.73 13.29
CA LEU A 554 -2.76 40.74 14.19
C LEU A 554 -2.59 42.09 13.50
N GLU A 555 -2.80 43.18 14.26
CA GLU A 555 -2.49 44.54 13.82
C GLU A 555 -0.97 44.81 13.89
N ASP A 556 -0.44 45.74 13.07
CA ASP A 556 1.00 46.03 12.99
C ASP A 556 1.65 46.39 14.35
N ASP A 557 0.91 47.05 15.23
CA ASP A 557 1.36 47.42 16.58
C ASP A 557 1.39 46.24 17.55
N GLN A 558 0.71 45.14 17.22
CA GLN A 558 0.68 43.87 17.97
C GLN A 558 1.76 42.89 17.50
N MET A 559 2.30 43.08 16.29
CA MET A 559 3.40 42.28 15.72
C MET A 559 4.80 42.86 16.01
N SER A 560 4.86 44.10 16.51
CA SER A 560 6.13 44.78 16.76
C SER A 560 6.80 44.24 18.02
N THR A 561 8.08 43.84 17.95
CA THR A 561 8.90 43.50 19.12
C THR A 561 9.20 44.75 19.95
N PRO A 562 8.64 44.93 21.16
CA PRO A 562 9.02 46.06 22.01
C PRO A 562 10.39 45.82 22.69
N PHE A 563 11.03 44.68 22.43
CA PHE A 563 12.25 44.21 23.07
C PHE A 563 13.38 44.15 22.05
N SER A 564 14.40 44.99 22.20
CA SER A 564 15.61 44.90 21.39
C SER A 564 16.48 43.74 21.88
N MET A 565 16.86 42.85 20.98
CA MET A 565 17.81 41.75 21.24
C MET A 565 19.22 42.23 21.63
N GLU A 566 19.54 43.52 21.46
CA GLU A 566 20.85 44.07 21.81
C GLU A 566 21.08 44.18 23.33
N ASP A 567 20.03 44.12 24.14
CA ASP A 567 20.11 44.13 25.61
C ASP A 567 20.02 42.71 26.20
N ASP A 568 21.06 41.92 25.95
CA ASP A 568 21.27 40.52 26.40
C ASP A 568 21.07 40.34 27.92
N SER A 569 21.08 41.43 28.70
CA SER A 569 20.88 41.44 30.15
C SER A 569 19.45 41.14 30.61
N ARG A 570 18.46 41.21 29.72
CA ARG A 570 17.03 41.03 30.02
C ARG A 570 16.47 39.65 29.67
N TRP A 571 17.26 38.82 28.99
CA TRP A 571 16.90 37.48 28.56
C TRP A 571 17.48 36.45 29.53
N ALA A 572 16.65 35.52 30.01
CA ALA A 572 17.09 34.43 30.85
C ALA A 572 17.08 33.11 30.06
N GLU A 573 18.15 32.32 30.14
CA GLU A 573 18.16 30.95 29.62
C GLU A 573 17.11 30.11 30.37
N LEU A 574 16.13 29.59 29.64
CA LEU A 574 15.05 28.75 30.16
C LEU A 574 15.39 27.26 30.06
N GLY A 575 16.16 26.88 29.04
CA GLY A 575 16.52 25.50 28.80
C GLY A 575 17.38 25.32 27.54
N VAL A 576 17.82 24.09 27.34
CA VAL A 576 18.63 23.68 26.19
C VAL A 576 18.16 22.28 25.77
N TYR A 577 17.97 22.06 24.47
CA TYR A 577 17.61 20.76 23.91
C TYR A 577 18.45 20.42 22.67
N GLY A 578 18.46 19.14 22.29
CA GLY A 578 19.16 18.66 21.10
C GLY A 578 18.18 18.22 20.02
N VAL A 579 18.58 18.37 18.76
CA VAL A 579 17.83 17.90 17.59
C VAL A 579 18.76 17.04 16.75
N ASP A 580 18.30 15.85 16.39
CA ASP A 580 19.03 14.86 15.57
C ASP A 580 18.21 14.42 14.35
N SER A 581 16.92 14.79 14.30
CA SER A 581 16.00 14.44 13.21
C SER A 581 15.82 15.55 12.16
N GLY A 582 16.41 16.72 12.39
CA GLY A 582 16.16 17.93 11.61
C GLY A 582 14.81 18.62 11.87
N ILE A 583 13.92 18.15 12.77
CA ILE A 583 12.67 18.86 13.12
C ILE A 583 12.61 19.21 14.61
N SER A 584 12.37 20.48 14.89
CA SER A 584 12.01 20.98 16.22
C SER A 584 10.53 21.34 16.33
N GLY A 585 10.00 21.25 17.54
CA GLY A 585 8.67 21.77 17.87
C GLY A 585 8.69 22.53 19.19
N ALA A 586 7.84 23.56 19.27
CA ALA A 586 7.53 24.30 20.49
C ALA A 586 6.01 24.39 20.58
N ILE A 587 5.40 23.46 21.33
CA ILE A 587 3.95 23.24 21.30
C ILE A 587 3.39 23.18 22.72
N MET A 588 2.24 23.79 22.94
CA MET A 588 1.54 23.77 24.22
C MET A 588 1.09 22.37 24.59
N GLN A 589 1.20 22.00 25.86
CA GLN A 589 0.78 20.70 26.35
C GLN A 589 -0.75 20.53 26.25
N SER A 590 -1.50 21.63 26.39
CA SER A 590 -2.96 21.63 26.37
C SER A 590 -3.57 21.19 25.04
N VAL A 591 -2.90 21.37 23.91
CA VAL A 591 -3.46 20.95 22.61
C VAL A 591 -3.44 19.44 22.41
N PHE A 592 -2.72 18.71 23.25
CA PHE A 592 -2.62 17.24 23.21
C PHE A 592 -3.48 16.52 24.27
N VAL A 593 -4.27 17.25 25.07
CA VAL A 593 -5.19 16.64 26.05
C VAL A 593 -6.42 16.07 25.35
N GLU A 594 -7.14 15.16 26.00
CA GLU A 594 -8.42 14.67 25.50
C GLU A 594 -9.36 15.87 25.23
N ASP A 595 -9.93 15.94 24.02
CA ASP A 595 -10.71 17.09 23.47
C ASP A 595 -9.91 18.39 23.21
N GLY A 596 -8.58 18.34 23.24
CA GLY A 596 -7.72 19.44 22.80
C GLY A 596 -7.81 19.68 21.30
N VAL A 597 -7.51 20.91 20.84
CA VAL A 597 -7.70 21.34 19.43
C VAL A 597 -7.01 20.42 18.41
N LEU A 598 -5.90 19.78 18.78
CA LEU A 598 -5.20 18.85 17.90
C LEU A 598 -5.62 17.38 18.09
N THR A 599 -6.26 17.03 19.19
CA THR A 599 -6.60 15.64 19.57
C THR A 599 -8.11 15.41 19.70
N SER A 600 -8.93 16.36 19.23
CA SER A 600 -10.39 16.35 19.39
C SER A 600 -11.11 15.40 18.43
N ASP A 601 -10.49 14.95 17.34
CA ASP A 601 -11.19 14.09 16.36
C ASP A 601 -10.34 13.00 15.69
N GLU A 602 -9.00 13.10 15.69
CA GLU A 602 -8.15 12.16 14.93
C GLU A 602 -6.89 11.76 15.70
N GLY A 603 -6.84 10.48 16.08
CA GLY A 603 -5.61 9.82 16.51
C GLY A 603 -5.10 10.21 17.90
N GLY A 604 -4.14 9.42 18.39
CA GLY A 604 -3.43 9.78 19.61
C GLY A 604 -2.46 10.95 19.34
N THR A 605 -1.90 11.54 20.40
CA THR A 605 -0.84 12.55 20.35
C THR A 605 0.28 12.27 19.32
N ARG A 606 0.58 10.99 19.06
CA ARG A 606 1.57 10.61 18.06
C ARG A 606 1.10 10.84 16.63
N ASP A 607 -0.13 10.50 16.29
CA ASP A 607 -0.64 10.60 14.92
C ASP A 607 -0.70 12.08 14.51
N VAL A 608 -1.14 12.93 15.45
CA VAL A 608 -1.06 14.39 15.36
C VAL A 608 0.37 14.85 15.07
N MET A 609 1.35 14.40 15.85
CA MET A 609 2.74 14.82 15.66
C MET A 609 3.34 14.30 14.34
N ASP A 610 2.96 13.11 13.89
CA ASP A 610 3.38 12.56 12.59
C ASP A 610 2.79 13.42 11.44
N VAL A 611 1.53 13.88 11.55
CA VAL A 611 0.93 14.85 10.60
C VAL A 611 1.68 16.17 10.62
N LEU A 612 1.90 16.77 11.80
CA LEU A 612 2.57 18.08 11.92
C LEU A 612 4.02 18.04 11.41
N THR A 613 4.77 16.97 11.70
CA THR A 613 6.15 16.80 11.21
C THR A 613 6.20 16.56 9.70
N LYS A 614 5.23 15.82 9.13
CA LYS A 614 5.10 15.63 7.68
C LYS A 614 4.75 16.95 6.97
N GLN A 615 3.83 17.74 7.51
CA GLN A 615 3.46 19.03 6.92
C GLN A 615 4.64 20.02 6.92
N ALA A 616 5.48 19.99 7.96
CA ALA A 616 6.71 20.77 8.00
C ALA A 616 7.73 20.33 6.93
N PHE A 617 7.71 19.06 6.49
CA PHE A 617 8.62 18.53 5.46
C PHE A 617 8.14 18.70 4.02
N GLU A 618 6.85 18.47 3.73
CA GLU A 618 6.42 18.11 2.37
C GLU A 618 5.53 19.15 1.67
N GLU A 619 4.72 19.94 2.39
CA GLU A 619 3.54 20.58 1.77
C GLU A 619 3.57 22.11 1.67
N LEU A 620 4.22 22.82 2.60
CA LEU A 620 4.13 24.29 2.67
C LEU A 620 5.37 25.06 2.19
N GLY A 621 6.48 24.37 1.90
CA GLY A 621 7.70 24.97 1.34
C GLY A 621 8.36 26.04 2.22
N SER A 622 7.93 26.19 3.47
CA SER A 622 8.47 27.10 4.48
C SER A 622 9.36 26.35 5.47
N GLU A 623 10.43 26.98 5.94
CA GLU A 623 11.33 26.39 6.95
C GLU A 623 10.64 26.21 8.32
N PHE A 624 9.46 26.83 8.52
CA PHE A 624 8.62 26.68 9.70
C PHE A 624 7.12 26.77 9.39
N ILE A 625 6.29 26.22 10.28
CA ILE A 625 4.83 26.25 10.20
C ILE A 625 4.22 26.57 11.58
N ALA A 626 3.29 27.53 11.63
CA ALA A 626 2.46 27.76 12.81
C ALA A 626 1.40 26.66 12.91
N VAL A 627 1.18 26.14 14.12
CA VAL A 627 0.22 25.07 14.39
C VAL A 627 -0.67 25.47 15.57
N PRO A 628 -1.86 24.88 15.74
CA PRO A 628 -2.63 25.08 16.96
C PRO A 628 -1.79 24.80 18.21
N GLY A 629 -1.69 25.77 19.10
CA GLY A 629 -0.85 25.71 20.29
C GLY A 629 0.66 25.86 20.08
N GLY A 630 1.17 26.27 18.91
CA GLY A 630 2.60 26.57 18.80
C GLY A 630 3.17 26.61 17.39
N ILE A 631 4.39 26.09 17.25
CA ILE A 631 5.16 26.09 15.99
C ILE A 631 5.95 24.79 15.83
N VAL A 632 6.09 24.33 14.58
CA VAL A 632 6.98 23.24 14.17
C VAL A 632 7.88 23.76 13.05
N TRP A 633 9.16 23.43 13.07
CA TRP A 633 10.10 23.92 12.06
C TRP A 633 11.22 22.94 11.74
N SER A 634 11.69 23.02 10.49
CA SER A 634 12.86 22.32 10.00
C SER A 634 14.11 23.07 10.45
N GLY A 635 14.88 22.44 11.32
CA GLY A 635 16.09 23.00 11.93
C GLY A 635 17.36 22.27 11.49
N GLN A 636 18.51 22.85 11.82
CA GLN A 636 19.79 22.15 11.72
C GLN A 636 19.96 21.19 12.90
N ASP A 637 20.53 20.01 12.65
CA ASP A 637 20.94 19.12 13.73
C ASP A 637 21.93 19.85 14.65
N GLY A 638 21.65 19.87 15.95
CA GLY A 638 22.42 20.68 16.86
C GLY A 638 21.76 20.94 18.20
N THR A 639 22.40 21.82 18.97
CA THR A 639 21.93 22.23 20.30
C THR A 639 21.20 23.55 20.19
N TYR A 640 19.96 23.57 20.65
CA TYR A 640 19.11 24.74 20.69
C TYR A 640 19.06 25.33 22.09
N VAL A 641 19.20 26.64 22.19
CA VAL A 641 19.08 27.38 23.45
C VAL A 641 17.76 28.13 23.45
N VAL A 642 16.99 27.94 24.52
CA VAL A 642 15.72 28.61 24.74
C VAL A 642 15.93 29.73 25.74
N ARG A 643 15.60 30.96 25.35
CA ARG A 643 15.68 32.15 26.20
C ARG A 643 14.30 32.76 26.36
N GLY A 644 14.06 33.39 27.50
CA GLY A 644 12.77 34.01 27.82
C GLY A 644 12.92 35.39 28.41
N HIS A 645 11.97 36.26 28.07
CA HIS A 645 11.81 37.58 28.66
C HIS A 645 10.53 37.64 29.49
N LYS A 646 10.61 38.25 30.68
CA LYS A 646 9.50 38.37 31.62
C LYS A 646 9.01 39.81 31.73
N ASP A 647 7.71 39.98 31.88
CA ASP A 647 7.11 41.27 32.23
C ASP A 647 7.27 41.61 33.73
N ASP A 648 6.75 42.76 34.14
CA ASP A 648 6.79 43.25 35.52
C ASP A 648 6.06 42.32 36.52
N ASP A 649 5.12 41.51 36.03
CA ASP A 649 4.39 40.51 36.82
C ASP A 649 5.16 39.17 36.93
N GLY A 650 6.31 39.07 36.26
CA GLY A 650 7.18 37.90 36.26
C GLY A 650 6.71 36.77 35.34
N LEU A 651 5.77 37.05 34.43
CA LEU A 651 5.27 36.12 33.42
C LEU A 651 6.08 36.26 32.13
N LEU A 652 6.33 35.14 31.44
CA LEU A 652 7.01 35.15 30.15
C LEU A 652 6.12 35.80 29.09
N VAL A 653 6.66 36.78 28.39
CA VAL A 653 5.98 37.52 27.30
C VAL A 653 6.72 37.44 25.97
N ALA A 654 7.95 36.91 25.98
CA ALA A 654 8.67 36.57 24.76
C ALA A 654 9.59 35.37 25.01
N ILE A 655 9.76 34.51 24.00
CA ILE A 655 10.67 33.37 23.99
C ILE A 655 11.46 33.42 22.69
N THR A 656 12.78 33.22 22.74
CA THR A 656 13.59 32.98 21.53
C THR A 656 14.30 31.64 21.58
N ILE A 657 14.44 31.03 20.41
CA ILE A 657 15.00 29.69 20.25
C ILE A 657 15.99 29.73 19.08
N ARG A 658 17.27 29.44 19.37
CA ARG A 658 18.34 29.51 18.36
C ARG A 658 19.34 28.39 18.50
N VAL A 659 19.98 28.03 17.38
CA VAL A 659 21.10 27.09 17.34
C VAL A 659 22.34 27.74 17.96
N GLU A 660 23.02 27.04 18.87
CA GLU A 660 24.31 27.48 19.41
C GLU A 660 25.45 26.60 18.87
N GLU A 661 26.22 27.13 17.91
CA GLU A 661 27.35 26.42 17.32
C GLU A 661 28.41 26.04 18.38
N GLY A 662 28.74 24.75 18.45
CA GLY A 662 29.82 24.24 19.31
C GLY A 662 29.43 23.90 20.74
N ARG A 663 28.17 24.09 21.15
CA ARG A 663 27.66 23.58 22.44
C ARG A 663 27.23 22.12 22.25
N VAL A 664 27.86 21.18 22.97
CA VAL A 664 27.46 19.77 22.97
C VAL A 664 26.18 19.64 23.80
N PRO A 665 25.11 18.99 23.29
CA PRO A 665 23.88 18.84 24.05
C PRO A 665 24.16 18.02 25.32
N PRO A 666 23.40 18.21 26.41
CA PRO A 666 23.52 17.33 27.56
C PRO A 666 23.28 15.89 27.10
N LEU A 667 24.31 15.04 27.20
CA LEU A 667 24.26 13.62 26.87
C LEU A 667 23.15 12.93 27.69
N ASN A 668 21.95 12.84 27.12
CA ASN A 668 20.86 12.02 27.63
C ASN A 668 21.21 10.55 27.37
N LEU A 669 22.13 9.99 28.17
CA LEU A 669 22.43 8.57 28.27
C LEU A 669 21.23 7.81 28.87
N ARG A 670 20.09 7.78 28.17
CA ARG A 670 19.06 6.76 28.39
C ARG A 670 19.45 5.51 27.61
N MET A 671 20.45 4.78 28.12
CA MET A 671 20.70 3.42 27.66
C MET A 671 19.40 2.59 27.77
N PRO A 672 19.08 1.74 26.79
CA PRO A 672 17.98 0.80 26.92
C PRO A 672 18.30 -0.17 28.06
N LYS A 673 17.66 0.02 29.22
CA LYS A 673 17.63 -1.00 30.27
C LYS A 673 16.76 -2.15 29.78
N ASN A 674 17.38 -3.10 29.06
CA ASN A 674 17.32 -4.56 29.27
C ASN A 674 17.78 -5.30 28.00
N LEU A 675 18.89 -6.04 28.17
CA LEU A 675 19.19 -7.32 27.49
C LEU A 675 18.25 -8.42 28.00
#